data_AF-A0AAV7DF49-F1
#
_entry.id   AF-A0AAV7DF49-F1
#
_cell.length_a   1.000
_cell.length_b   1.000
_cell.length_c   1.000
_cell.angle_alpha   90.00
_cell.angle_beta   90.00
_cell.angle_gamma   90.00
#
_symmetry.space_group_name_H-M   'P 1'
#
loop_
_entity.id
_entity.type
_entity.pdbx_description
1 polymer ?
#
loop_
_entity_poly.entity_id
_entity_poly.type
_entity_poly.pdbx_seq_one_letter_code
_entity_poly.pdbx_strand_id
1 'polypeptide(L)'
;MATCQLRKALESDLIHQPDTVTTYRLDQMLEVPFKDRYRRLDLQTLLPSGEQSPQLRSVITALNILEKYGKNLLSPHRPKFWRSVKFNNPVFKATVDAVNGGRHVLSLYGYTQSLPDGLSFPDAMQEPDISNVAAVTADVIILHRELNLLISNSHPYQEQATQQLLKMNFPQPALMTDSVGFSRPAPSVSETSSEGCGLCGVKTVSVVCTLCNDTLCLECDHRVHSHPNRSNHQRNPCGISPSHRPKDDEFLSHISSRPPWHCMSCHILNRGGSVLCIGCERPRACNNPMSASLEASLHKDTWVCQACTLQNPSSAVLCAVCDRPRLAGKPSRDGYESAALSLIESKDSKDFYKPAGSLDQSGLVSFSENIKTVGLGSVCDKTANIERTNARLVSQGNNNTSLPYAMKNSPDYSCMVEKPINELRSFIEVPSGKKEEEVKMSKGWQCAHCTFYNKCPGRVCEMCEQTSEGVSVVEENTEEAHLKHQDEIRQKQLKEDGAKLVALIKEGEAYGVSPEEVYSAVRYSGTEKPLWWLQSELVYVLERLIDAASQKAGSELGAFTPDEARSAWLSCGGDMEEAVNLCIIQRRIKVEELCSLGFQDRDKVVAAIYESAGSVARALSILQKPLLEPFLQRVWEDKEVPFQLDSADKQALLRRLLAEHALHSWGRAELALSLLHEGEERYNLQDVVEAVRESQDRDFIKRMLTQECAVCSWQLPRNKMRSLTSCECCICPDCFRMHFTVAVKEKHIRKMVCPACEEPEISDEGELLHYFSTLDILLRDTLEEDAYNLFHKKLTERTLMKDPKFLWCTHCSFGFIYERDQLDVKCPQCDCSFCRKCKRPWEEQHRALSCDDFQNWKRENDAEYQAQGLAVYLQENGISE
;
A
#
# COMPACT_ATOMS: atom_id res chain seq x y z
N MET A 1 25.22 19.37 -12.53
CA MET A 1 24.52 18.93 -13.76
C MET A 1 23.66 17.69 -13.52
N ALA A 2 24.20 16.60 -12.96
CA ALA A 2 23.51 15.33 -12.73
C ALA A 2 22.09 15.43 -12.12
N THR A 3 21.89 16.25 -11.07
CA THR A 3 20.58 16.44 -10.41
C THR A 3 19.47 16.89 -11.36
N CYS A 4 19.77 17.80 -12.29
CA CYS A 4 18.81 18.27 -13.29
C CYS A 4 18.49 17.19 -14.33
N GLN A 5 19.46 16.32 -14.65
CA GLN A 5 19.27 15.18 -15.56
C GLN A 5 18.37 14.12 -14.93
N LEU A 6 18.60 13.75 -13.66
CA LEU A 6 17.78 12.75 -12.96
C LEU A 6 16.30 13.16 -12.90
N ARG A 7 16.02 14.42 -12.54
CA ARG A 7 14.64 14.92 -12.48
C ARG A 7 13.95 14.96 -13.85
N LYS A 8 14.66 15.40 -14.90
CA LYS A 8 14.15 15.34 -16.29
C LYS A 8 13.92 13.90 -16.76
N ALA A 9 14.76 12.97 -16.32
CA ALA A 9 14.59 11.56 -16.63
C ALA A 9 13.35 10.98 -15.92
N LEU A 10 13.07 11.33 -14.67
CA LEU A 10 11.82 10.93 -14.00
C LEU A 10 10.58 11.50 -14.71
N GLU A 11 10.63 12.77 -15.12
CA GLU A 11 9.56 13.40 -15.92
C GLU A 11 9.39 12.69 -17.27
N SER A 12 10.48 12.26 -17.92
CA SER A 12 10.44 11.46 -19.14
C SER A 12 9.82 10.07 -18.95
N ASP A 13 10.18 9.33 -17.88
CA ASP A 13 9.58 8.03 -17.56
C ASP A 13 8.07 8.16 -17.36
N LEU A 14 7.63 9.20 -16.64
CA LEU A 14 6.21 9.48 -16.40
C LEU A 14 5.43 9.77 -17.70
N ILE A 15 6.06 10.41 -18.69
CA ILE A 15 5.42 10.71 -19.98
C ILE A 15 5.25 9.45 -20.85
N HIS A 16 6.17 8.49 -20.77
CA HIS A 16 6.18 7.32 -21.67
C HIS A 16 5.56 6.07 -21.02
N GLN A 17 5.78 5.84 -19.73
CA GLN A 17 5.38 4.64 -18.99
C GLN A 17 5.06 4.98 -17.51
N PRO A 18 3.99 5.75 -17.22
CA PRO A 18 3.69 6.28 -15.88
C PRO A 18 3.57 5.24 -14.76
N ASP A 19 3.21 4.00 -15.09
CA ASP A 19 3.04 2.91 -14.13
C ASP A 19 4.33 2.13 -13.83
N THR A 20 5.43 2.40 -14.54
CA THR A 20 6.72 1.67 -14.39
C THR A 20 7.74 2.36 -13.49
N VAL A 21 7.44 3.56 -12.98
CA VAL A 21 8.36 4.33 -12.12
C VAL A 21 8.70 3.54 -10.85
N THR A 22 9.96 3.10 -10.76
CA THR A 22 10.43 2.25 -9.66
C THR A 22 10.73 3.03 -8.38
N THR A 23 10.63 2.36 -7.24
CA THR A 23 11.06 2.93 -5.94
C THR A 23 12.52 3.39 -5.98
N TYR A 24 13.42 2.62 -6.60
CA TYR A 24 14.82 3.00 -6.81
C TYR A 24 14.98 4.38 -7.48
N ARG A 25 14.19 4.67 -8.53
CA ARG A 25 14.22 5.96 -9.22
C ARG A 25 13.72 7.12 -8.34
N LEU A 26 12.82 6.83 -7.39
CA LEU A 26 12.34 7.80 -6.40
C LEU A 26 13.31 7.97 -5.22
N ASP A 27 14.01 6.91 -4.83
CA ASP A 27 15.01 6.97 -3.75
C ASP A 27 16.25 7.77 -4.19
N GLN A 28 16.69 7.62 -5.46
CA GLN A 28 17.69 8.51 -6.06
C GLN A 28 17.26 9.99 -6.06
N MET A 29 15.96 10.28 -6.16
CA MET A 29 15.45 11.66 -6.09
C MET A 29 15.54 12.26 -4.67
N LEU A 30 15.82 11.47 -3.62
CA LEU A 30 16.02 11.99 -2.25
C LEU A 30 17.40 12.63 -2.07
N GLU A 31 18.39 12.28 -2.90
CA GLU A 31 19.74 12.89 -2.92
C GLU A 31 19.74 14.30 -3.58
N VAL A 32 18.66 14.66 -4.28
CA VAL A 32 18.54 15.94 -4.98
C VAL A 32 18.23 17.07 -3.99
N PRO A 33 18.82 18.28 -4.12
CA PRO A 33 18.53 19.40 -3.23
C PRO A 33 17.03 19.76 -3.18
N PHE A 34 16.50 20.07 -2.00
CA PHE A 34 15.06 20.31 -1.74
C PHE A 34 14.37 21.21 -2.79
N LYS A 35 14.99 22.32 -3.19
CA LYS A 35 14.47 23.28 -4.20
C LYS A 35 14.41 22.72 -5.63
N ASP A 36 15.13 21.64 -5.91
CA ASP A 36 15.10 20.90 -7.18
C ASP A 36 14.16 19.68 -7.14
N ARG A 37 13.85 19.16 -5.94
CA ARG A 37 12.90 18.06 -5.72
C ARG A 37 11.45 18.48 -5.93
N TYR A 38 11.11 19.70 -5.52
CA TYR A 38 9.76 20.25 -5.55
C TYR A 38 9.75 21.58 -6.31
N ARG A 39 9.03 21.61 -7.45
CA ARG A 39 9.04 22.71 -8.43
C ARG A 39 7.65 23.26 -8.76
N ARG A 40 6.59 22.54 -8.38
CA ARG A 40 5.18 22.81 -8.67
C ARG A 40 4.32 22.77 -7.42
N LEU A 41 4.58 21.85 -6.49
CA LEU A 41 3.84 21.77 -5.23
C LEU A 41 4.28 22.88 -4.26
N ASP A 42 3.32 23.66 -3.77
CA ASP A 42 3.49 24.42 -2.55
C ASP A 42 3.33 23.49 -1.33
N LEU A 43 4.45 23.20 -0.68
CA LEU A 43 4.50 22.34 0.49
C LEU A 43 4.00 23.04 1.76
N GLN A 44 3.96 24.38 1.80
CA GLN A 44 3.53 25.13 2.98
C GLN A 44 2.00 25.11 3.16
N THR A 45 1.24 25.04 2.08
CA THR A 45 -0.22 24.83 2.15
C THR A 45 -0.64 23.37 2.23
N LEU A 46 0.21 22.42 1.81
CA LEU A 46 -0.10 20.99 1.78
C LEU A 46 0.31 20.22 3.05
N LEU A 47 1.33 20.68 3.78
CA LEU A 47 1.82 20.03 5.00
C LEU A 47 1.34 20.76 6.27
N PRO A 48 0.94 20.03 7.33
CA PRO A 48 0.57 20.63 8.60
C PRO A 48 1.81 21.12 9.36
N SER A 49 1.70 22.28 10.02
CA SER A 49 2.76 22.80 10.89
C SER A 49 2.91 21.95 12.15
N GLY A 50 4.05 21.25 12.28
CA GLY A 50 4.40 20.43 13.44
C GLY A 50 4.19 18.92 13.27
N GLU A 51 4.65 18.16 14.26
CA GLU A 51 4.81 16.68 14.20
C GLU A 51 3.50 15.90 14.38
N GLN A 52 2.40 16.36 13.78
CA GLN A 52 1.08 15.72 13.89
C GLN A 52 0.96 14.48 12.98
N SER A 53 1.50 13.36 13.46
CA SER A 53 1.46 12.06 12.77
C SER A 53 0.10 11.59 12.20
N PRO A 54 -1.08 11.80 12.82
CA PRO A 54 -2.35 11.44 12.17
C PRO A 54 -2.66 12.31 10.95
N GLN A 55 -2.26 13.58 10.96
CA GLN A 55 -2.51 14.52 9.86
C GLN A 55 -1.55 14.28 8.69
N LEU A 56 -0.31 13.86 8.95
CA LEU A 56 0.61 13.42 7.88
C LEU A 56 0.10 12.15 7.17
N ARG A 57 -0.60 11.24 7.87
CA ARG A 57 -1.25 10.07 7.25
C ARG A 57 -2.42 10.47 6.33
N SER A 58 -3.18 11.52 6.65
CA SER A 58 -4.22 12.02 5.72
C SER A 58 -3.60 12.66 4.48
N VAL A 59 -2.49 13.41 4.62
CA VAL A 59 -1.72 13.94 3.47
C VAL A 59 -1.21 12.82 2.56
N ILE A 60 -0.58 11.76 3.10
CA ILE A 60 -0.15 10.57 2.32
C ILE A 60 -1.34 9.95 1.58
N THR A 61 -2.49 9.82 2.24
CA THR A 61 -3.71 9.25 1.65
C THR A 61 -4.23 10.12 0.49
N ALA A 62 -4.20 11.45 0.64
CA ALA A 62 -4.55 12.38 -0.44
C ALA A 62 -3.55 12.33 -1.61
N LEU A 63 -2.24 12.24 -1.33
CA LEU A 63 -1.19 12.14 -2.34
C LEU A 63 -1.32 10.87 -3.20
N ASN A 64 -1.64 9.72 -2.60
CA ASN A 64 -1.94 8.47 -3.32
C ASN A 64 -3.09 8.64 -4.34
N ILE A 65 -4.12 9.44 -4.00
CA ILE A 65 -5.22 9.75 -4.91
C ILE A 65 -4.80 10.77 -5.99
N LEU A 66 -4.02 11.80 -5.62
CA LEU A 66 -3.50 12.81 -6.56
C LEU A 66 -2.46 12.24 -7.55
N GLU A 67 -1.68 11.24 -7.15
CA GLU A 67 -0.80 10.43 -8.01
C GLU A 67 -1.63 9.74 -9.09
N LYS A 68 -2.73 9.07 -8.69
CA LYS A 68 -3.63 8.38 -9.61
C LYS A 68 -4.31 9.34 -10.59
N TYR A 69 -4.68 10.56 -10.18
CA TYR A 69 -5.18 11.59 -11.12
C TYR A 69 -4.12 11.98 -12.16
N GLY A 70 -2.86 12.18 -11.74
CA GLY A 70 -1.75 12.47 -12.64
C GLY A 70 -1.48 11.36 -13.66
N LYS A 71 -1.29 10.12 -13.19
CA LYS A 71 -1.05 8.96 -14.06
C LYS A 71 -2.21 8.72 -15.05
N ASN A 72 -3.46 8.94 -14.64
CA ASN A 72 -4.63 8.84 -15.53
C ASN A 72 -4.66 9.89 -16.66
N LEU A 73 -4.04 11.06 -16.46
CA LEU A 73 -3.93 12.10 -17.49
C LEU A 73 -2.78 11.82 -18.48
N LEU A 74 -1.71 11.18 -18.00
CA LEU A 74 -0.54 10.76 -18.80
C LEU A 74 -0.80 9.47 -19.60
N SER A 75 -1.71 8.61 -19.13
CA SER A 75 -2.03 7.34 -19.77
C SER A 75 -2.50 7.51 -21.24
N PRO A 76 -2.08 6.65 -22.18
CA PRO A 76 -2.65 6.61 -23.54
C PRO A 76 -4.12 6.13 -23.57
N HIS A 77 -4.64 5.61 -22.46
CA HIS A 77 -6.00 5.08 -22.33
C HIS A 77 -6.83 5.86 -21.28
N ARG A 78 -6.73 7.20 -21.32
CA ARG A 78 -7.42 8.13 -20.40
C ARG A 78 -8.90 7.77 -20.22
N PRO A 79 -9.44 7.70 -18.98
CA PRO A 79 -10.86 7.42 -18.75
C PRO A 79 -11.79 8.42 -19.46
N LYS A 80 -12.93 7.97 -20.00
CA LYS A 80 -13.85 8.81 -20.82
C LYS A 80 -14.32 10.13 -20.17
N PHE A 81 -14.22 10.24 -18.84
CA PHE A 81 -14.62 11.42 -18.07
C PHE A 81 -13.44 12.18 -17.45
N TRP A 82 -12.20 11.97 -17.93
CA TRP A 82 -10.96 12.56 -17.39
C TRP A 82 -11.01 14.08 -17.25
N ARG A 83 -11.82 14.77 -18.06
CA ARG A 83 -11.96 16.23 -18.11
C ARG A 83 -12.54 16.86 -16.84
N SER A 84 -13.10 16.09 -15.90
CA SER A 84 -13.76 16.64 -14.70
C SER A 84 -13.57 15.79 -13.44
N VAL A 85 -13.29 16.43 -12.31
CA VAL A 85 -13.29 15.81 -10.97
C VAL A 85 -14.46 16.38 -10.17
N LYS A 86 -15.28 15.51 -9.58
CA LYS A 86 -16.45 15.93 -8.77
C LYS A 86 -16.19 15.80 -7.28
N PHE A 87 -16.57 16.82 -6.51
CA PHE A 87 -16.29 16.90 -5.08
C PHE A 87 -17.29 16.08 -4.24
N ASN A 88 -18.51 15.86 -4.74
CA ASN A 88 -19.47 14.91 -4.16
C ASN A 88 -19.02 13.45 -4.09
N ASN A 89 -17.93 13.06 -4.78
CA ASN A 89 -17.38 11.71 -4.68
C ASN A 89 -16.92 11.50 -3.23
N PRO A 90 -17.50 10.55 -2.46
CA PRO A 90 -17.23 10.42 -1.03
C PRO A 90 -15.77 10.08 -0.74
N VAL A 91 -15.06 9.48 -1.68
CA VAL A 91 -13.60 9.28 -1.62
C VAL A 91 -12.88 10.60 -1.63
N PHE A 92 -13.16 11.44 -2.63
CA PHE A 92 -12.51 12.73 -2.79
C PHE A 92 -12.73 13.56 -1.52
N LYS A 93 -13.99 13.61 -1.07
CA LYS A 93 -14.42 14.32 0.14
C LYS A 93 -13.74 13.84 1.43
N ALA A 94 -13.42 12.55 1.53
CA ALA A 94 -12.76 11.95 2.69
C ALA A 94 -11.22 11.95 2.62
N THR A 95 -10.62 12.32 1.49
CA THR A 95 -9.17 12.23 1.26
C THR A 95 -8.59 13.57 0.80
N VAL A 96 -8.67 13.87 -0.50
CA VAL A 96 -8.10 15.08 -1.12
C VAL A 96 -8.80 16.37 -0.65
N ASP A 97 -10.10 16.31 -0.35
CA ASP A 97 -10.86 17.44 0.18
C ASP A 97 -10.66 17.68 1.69
N ALA A 98 -10.15 16.67 2.39
CA ALA A 98 -9.85 16.72 3.83
C ALA A 98 -8.42 17.25 4.12
N VAL A 99 -7.67 17.62 3.07
CA VAL A 99 -6.27 18.07 3.14
C VAL A 99 -6.15 19.44 2.48
N ASN A 100 -5.57 20.40 3.21
CA ASN A 100 -5.29 21.74 2.68
C ASN A 100 -4.40 21.65 1.43
N GLY A 101 -4.63 22.55 0.46
CA GLY A 101 -3.96 22.49 -0.83
C GLY A 101 -4.40 21.34 -1.77
N GLY A 102 -5.12 20.31 -1.30
CA GLY A 102 -5.49 19.14 -2.11
C GLY A 102 -6.27 19.47 -3.39
N ARG A 103 -7.22 20.42 -3.33
CA ARG A 103 -7.90 20.96 -4.53
C ARG A 103 -6.95 21.73 -5.46
N HIS A 104 -5.96 22.44 -4.91
CA HIS A 104 -5.02 23.24 -5.69
C HIS A 104 -4.12 22.36 -6.58
N VAL A 105 -3.74 21.16 -6.10
CA VAL A 105 -3.00 20.19 -6.92
C VAL A 105 -3.77 19.75 -8.17
N LEU A 106 -5.11 19.66 -8.11
CA LEU A 106 -5.92 19.45 -9.33
C LEU A 106 -5.81 20.64 -10.31
N SER A 107 -5.86 21.87 -9.81
CA SER A 107 -5.68 23.04 -10.67
C SER A 107 -4.27 23.13 -11.26
N LEU A 108 -3.23 22.66 -10.55
CA LEU A 108 -1.88 22.49 -11.10
C LEU A 108 -1.83 21.45 -12.24
N TYR A 109 -2.66 20.40 -12.20
CA TYR A 109 -2.84 19.45 -13.32
C TYR A 109 -3.61 20.03 -14.51
N GLY A 110 -4.28 21.18 -14.37
CA GLY A 110 -5.09 21.82 -15.42
C GLY A 110 -6.60 21.83 -15.17
N TYR A 111 -7.08 21.29 -14.04
CA TYR A 111 -8.48 21.41 -13.61
C TYR A 111 -8.75 22.82 -13.04
N THR A 112 -8.85 23.83 -13.90
CA THR A 112 -8.94 25.26 -13.52
C THR A 112 -10.34 25.87 -13.64
N GLN A 113 -11.27 25.20 -14.32
CA GLN A 113 -12.65 25.67 -14.48
C GLN A 113 -13.51 25.17 -13.31
N SER A 114 -14.07 26.08 -12.51
CA SER A 114 -14.98 25.71 -11.41
C SER A 114 -16.31 25.19 -11.93
N LEU A 115 -16.71 24.00 -11.45
CA LEU A 115 -18.07 23.48 -11.56
C LEU A 115 -18.80 23.67 -10.22
N PRO A 116 -20.16 23.64 -10.19
CA PRO A 116 -20.93 23.75 -8.94
C PRO A 116 -20.60 22.67 -7.88
N ASP A 117 -19.96 21.58 -8.30
CA ASP A 117 -19.65 20.40 -7.48
C ASP A 117 -18.35 19.74 -7.98
N GLY A 118 -17.32 20.54 -8.30
CA GLY A 118 -16.06 20.02 -8.83
C GLY A 118 -15.18 21.03 -9.56
N LEU A 119 -14.20 20.50 -10.30
CA LEU A 119 -13.35 21.24 -11.24
C LEU A 119 -13.29 20.51 -12.60
N SER A 120 -13.17 21.25 -13.69
CA SER A 120 -12.93 20.72 -15.03
C SER A 120 -11.75 21.37 -15.75
N PHE A 121 -11.26 20.69 -16.78
CA PHE A 121 -10.43 21.29 -17.82
C PHE A 121 -11.28 22.25 -18.67
N PRO A 122 -10.82 23.49 -18.93
CA PRO A 122 -11.52 24.44 -19.78
C PRO A 122 -11.91 23.87 -21.15
N ASP A 123 -13.09 24.20 -21.65
CA ASP A 123 -13.65 23.63 -22.89
C ASP A 123 -12.78 23.85 -24.14
N ALA A 124 -11.98 24.92 -24.15
CA ALA A 124 -11.02 25.21 -25.22
C ALA A 124 -9.79 24.26 -25.26
N MET A 125 -9.46 23.62 -24.14
CA MET A 125 -8.30 22.73 -24.01
C MET A 125 -8.72 21.29 -24.30
N GLN A 126 -8.47 20.77 -25.52
CA GLN A 126 -8.90 19.42 -25.89
C GLN A 126 -8.09 18.31 -25.19
N GLU A 127 -6.79 18.53 -24.97
CA GLU A 127 -5.86 17.58 -24.33
C GLU A 127 -5.12 18.24 -23.16
N PRO A 128 -4.69 17.49 -22.13
CA PRO A 128 -3.91 18.05 -21.02
C PRO A 128 -2.48 18.37 -21.46
N ASP A 129 -1.83 19.35 -20.81
CA ASP A 129 -0.38 19.57 -20.96
C ASP A 129 0.39 18.42 -20.31
N ILE A 130 0.78 17.44 -21.13
CA ILE A 130 1.50 16.24 -20.73
C ILE A 130 2.81 16.59 -19.99
N SER A 131 3.52 17.64 -20.39
CA SER A 131 4.79 18.04 -19.76
C SER A 131 4.57 18.67 -18.40
N ASN A 132 3.53 19.50 -18.24
CA ASN A 132 3.18 20.05 -16.94
C ASN A 132 2.59 19.02 -15.99
N VAL A 133 1.70 18.14 -16.49
CA VAL A 133 1.14 17.03 -15.69
C VAL A 133 2.25 16.13 -15.17
N ALA A 134 3.21 15.73 -16.01
CA ALA A 134 4.35 14.91 -15.58
C ALA A 134 5.20 15.60 -14.51
N ALA A 135 5.44 16.91 -14.63
CA ALA A 135 6.17 17.69 -13.63
C ALA A 135 5.41 17.80 -12.28
N VAL A 136 4.08 17.90 -12.30
CA VAL A 136 3.25 17.90 -11.07
C VAL A 136 3.18 16.50 -10.46
N THR A 137 3.00 15.45 -11.27
CA THR A 137 3.01 14.06 -10.81
C THR A 137 4.35 13.69 -10.20
N ALA A 138 5.48 14.14 -10.77
CA ALA A 138 6.81 13.92 -10.21
C ALA A 138 6.95 14.52 -8.79
N ASP A 139 6.50 15.74 -8.56
CA ASP A 139 6.48 16.32 -7.21
C ASP A 139 5.58 15.50 -6.24
N VAL A 140 4.38 15.10 -6.69
CA VAL A 140 3.42 14.33 -5.89
C VAL A 140 3.99 12.97 -5.47
N ILE A 141 4.63 12.22 -6.38
CA ILE A 141 5.16 10.88 -6.06
C ILE A 141 6.45 10.93 -5.24
N ILE A 142 7.28 11.96 -5.40
CA ILE A 142 8.46 12.15 -4.52
C ILE A 142 7.98 12.46 -3.11
N LEU A 143 6.99 13.37 -2.94
CA LEU A 143 6.43 13.68 -1.61
C LEU A 143 5.73 12.46 -0.99
N HIS A 144 5.00 11.70 -1.81
CA HIS A 144 4.35 10.46 -1.38
C HIS A 144 5.38 9.42 -0.89
N ARG A 145 6.53 9.27 -1.57
CA ARG A 145 7.64 8.41 -1.14
C ARG A 145 8.31 8.92 0.13
N GLU A 146 8.71 10.19 0.16
CA GLU A 146 9.45 10.80 1.28
C GLU A 146 8.64 10.80 2.59
N LEU A 147 7.35 11.13 2.55
CA LEU A 147 6.48 11.10 3.73
C LEU A 147 6.25 9.66 4.26
N ASN A 148 6.13 8.66 3.38
CA ASN A 148 6.02 7.25 3.81
C ASN A 148 7.32 6.76 4.49
N LEU A 149 8.48 7.14 3.97
CA LEU A 149 9.78 6.84 4.59
C LEU A 149 9.93 7.55 5.95
N LEU A 150 9.51 8.82 6.05
CA LEU A 150 9.54 9.58 7.30
C LEU A 150 8.63 8.97 8.38
N ILE A 151 7.37 8.63 8.08
CA ILE A 151 6.44 8.03 9.06
C ILE A 151 6.88 6.63 9.51
N SER A 152 7.62 5.91 8.67
CA SER A 152 8.20 4.60 9.01
C SER A 152 9.58 4.68 9.67
N ASN A 153 10.10 5.88 9.94
CA ASN A 153 11.46 6.13 10.45
C ASN A 153 12.56 5.43 9.61
N SER A 154 12.37 5.36 8.29
CA SER A 154 13.26 4.68 7.35
C SER A 154 13.86 5.62 6.29
N HIS A 155 13.72 6.94 6.46
CA HIS A 155 14.26 7.91 5.51
C HIS A 155 15.79 8.04 5.64
N PRO A 156 16.58 7.94 4.54
CA PRO A 156 18.05 8.03 4.59
C PRO A 156 18.59 9.31 5.25
N TYR A 157 17.81 10.40 5.17
CA TYR A 157 18.12 11.70 5.77
C TYR A 157 17.03 12.10 6.79
N GLN A 158 16.67 11.20 7.72
CA GLN A 158 15.51 11.33 8.62
C GLN A 158 15.41 12.70 9.31
N GLU A 159 16.48 13.16 9.98
CA GLU A 159 16.48 14.46 10.66
C GLU A 159 16.36 15.64 9.70
N GLN A 160 17.15 15.64 8.63
CA GLN A 160 17.22 16.77 7.69
C GLN A 160 15.89 16.92 6.91
N ALA A 161 15.27 15.81 6.51
CA ALA A 161 13.94 15.83 5.89
C ALA A 161 12.83 16.20 6.90
N THR A 162 12.93 15.77 8.17
CA THR A 162 12.02 16.23 9.23
C THR A 162 12.13 17.74 9.43
N GLN A 163 13.33 18.31 9.42
CA GLN A 163 13.54 19.75 9.48
C GLN A 163 12.97 20.47 8.24
N GLN A 164 13.28 19.97 7.03
CA GLN A 164 12.87 20.59 5.76
C GLN A 164 11.35 20.52 5.51
N LEU A 165 10.68 19.44 5.91
CA LEU A 165 9.25 19.23 5.63
C LEU A 165 8.33 19.61 6.79
N LEU A 166 8.73 19.39 8.04
CA LEU A 166 7.84 19.50 9.22
C LEU A 166 8.18 20.68 10.15
N LYS A 167 9.40 21.24 10.05
CA LYS A 167 9.88 22.37 10.88
C LYS A 167 10.29 23.58 10.02
N MET A 168 9.49 23.85 8.99
CA MET A 168 9.64 24.90 7.97
C MET A 168 10.21 26.23 8.51
N ASN A 169 11.53 26.38 8.44
CA ASN A 169 12.28 27.60 8.73
C ASN A 169 13.33 27.80 7.64
N PHE A 170 12.95 28.51 6.56
CA PHE A 170 13.87 28.94 5.51
C PHE A 170 13.82 30.46 5.36
N PRO A 171 14.98 31.15 5.34
CA PRO A 171 15.01 32.60 5.20
C PRO A 171 14.58 33.03 3.79
N GLN A 172 13.60 33.92 3.71
CA GLN A 172 13.28 34.65 2.48
C GLN A 172 14.12 35.92 2.37
N PRO A 173 14.57 36.32 1.16
CA PRO A 173 15.10 37.66 0.92
C PRO A 173 14.02 38.72 1.16
N ALA A 174 14.38 39.83 1.78
CA ALA A 174 13.41 40.85 2.18
C ALA A 174 12.78 41.60 1.00
N LEU A 175 11.46 41.73 1.02
CA LEU A 175 10.72 42.84 0.42
C LEU A 175 9.77 43.41 1.48
N MET A 176 9.65 44.74 1.52
CA MET A 176 8.94 45.46 2.58
C MET A 176 7.54 45.89 2.18
N THR A 177 6.61 45.83 3.12
CA THR A 177 5.61 46.88 3.40
C THR A 177 5.06 46.68 4.83
N ASP A 178 4.82 47.78 5.54
CA ASP A 178 4.44 47.79 6.95
C ASP A 178 2.97 47.47 7.21
N SER A 179 2.66 46.90 8.39
CA SER A 179 1.86 47.60 9.44
C SER A 179 1.55 46.73 10.67
N VAL A 180 1.82 47.31 11.86
CA VAL A 180 1.13 47.20 13.17
C VAL A 180 0.25 45.95 13.45
N GLY A 181 0.41 45.15 14.50
CA GLY A 181 1.36 45.19 15.63
C GLY A 181 0.68 45.31 17.01
N PHE A 182 0.61 44.22 17.79
CA PHE A 182 0.32 44.20 19.24
C PHE A 182 0.93 42.93 19.89
N SER A 183 1.23 42.97 21.20
CA SER A 183 2.21 42.05 21.83
C SER A 183 1.79 41.42 23.16
N ARG A 184 2.04 40.11 23.29
CA ARG A 184 2.21 39.32 24.56
C ARG A 184 0.98 39.23 25.51
N PRO A 185 1.01 38.37 26.56
CA PRO A 185 2.03 37.37 26.92
C PRO A 185 1.53 35.91 26.92
N ALA A 186 2.44 34.96 27.15
CA ALA A 186 2.12 33.56 27.49
C ALA A 186 2.23 33.33 29.00
N PRO A 187 1.57 32.27 29.53
CA PRO A 187 2.07 31.53 30.68
C PRO A 187 2.35 30.05 30.33
N SER A 188 2.91 29.31 31.29
CA SER A 188 3.57 28.01 31.11
C SER A 188 2.81 26.81 31.72
N VAL A 189 2.92 25.66 31.05
CA VAL A 189 3.04 24.28 31.59
C VAL A 189 2.15 23.86 32.79
N SER A 190 1.25 22.90 32.54
CA SER A 190 0.99 21.77 33.45
C SER A 190 0.32 20.59 32.73
N GLU A 191 0.66 19.36 33.13
CA GLU A 191 -0.01 18.12 32.68
C GLU A 191 -1.14 17.76 33.66
N THR A 192 -2.25 17.17 33.20
CA THR A 192 -2.99 16.09 33.91
C THR A 192 -4.20 15.54 33.12
N SER A 193 -4.68 14.38 33.57
CA SER A 193 -5.78 13.53 33.07
C SER A 193 -7.13 14.20 32.75
N SER A 194 -7.89 13.59 31.84
CA SER A 194 -9.22 14.05 31.41
C SER A 194 -10.37 13.53 32.30
N GLU A 195 -11.14 14.45 32.89
CA GLU A 195 -12.48 14.18 33.43
C GLU A 195 -13.43 15.32 33.03
N GLY A 196 -14.41 15.05 32.16
CA GLY A 196 -15.37 16.04 31.66
C GLY A 196 -16.30 15.49 30.58
N CYS A 197 -17.26 16.32 30.15
CA CYS A 197 -18.27 15.97 29.15
C CYS A 197 -17.65 15.85 27.75
N GLY A 198 -17.76 14.66 27.13
CA GLY A 198 -17.09 14.33 25.86
C GLY A 198 -17.48 15.20 24.65
N LEU A 199 -18.58 15.96 24.73
CA LEU A 199 -19.09 16.80 23.64
C LEU A 199 -18.94 18.31 23.87
N CYS A 200 -18.68 18.77 25.09
CA CYS A 200 -18.58 20.22 25.39
C CYS A 200 -17.47 20.60 26.38
N GLY A 201 -16.69 19.63 26.88
CA GLY A 201 -15.57 19.87 27.81
C GLY A 201 -15.97 20.30 29.23
N VAL A 202 -17.25 20.53 29.51
CA VAL A 202 -17.73 20.94 30.84
C VAL A 202 -17.51 19.82 31.86
N LYS A 203 -16.88 20.15 32.99
CA LYS A 203 -16.45 19.18 34.01
C LYS A 203 -17.60 18.46 34.74
N THR A 204 -18.78 19.07 34.81
CA THR A 204 -19.97 18.48 35.44
C THR A 204 -20.66 17.48 34.52
N VAL A 205 -20.26 16.21 34.61
CA VAL A 205 -20.95 15.08 33.98
C VAL A 205 -21.99 14.47 34.91
N SER A 206 -23.04 13.89 34.34
CA SER A 206 -24.21 13.42 35.10
C SER A 206 -24.76 12.08 34.60
N VAL A 207 -24.53 11.76 33.33
CA VAL A 207 -25.04 10.57 32.65
C VAL A 207 -23.90 9.90 31.88
N VAL A 208 -23.78 8.58 32.00
CA VAL A 208 -22.99 7.74 31.09
C VAL A 208 -23.94 6.96 30.19
N CYS A 209 -23.71 7.04 28.88
CA CYS A 209 -24.37 6.18 27.91
C CYS A 209 -23.44 5.02 27.54
N THR A 210 -23.82 3.80 27.90
CA THR A 210 -23.00 2.59 27.65
C THR A 210 -22.94 2.17 26.18
N LEU A 211 -23.82 2.69 25.33
CA LEU A 211 -23.85 2.41 23.89
C LEU A 211 -23.12 3.47 23.04
N CYS A 212 -23.08 4.73 23.50
CA CYS A 212 -22.23 5.76 22.90
C CYS A 212 -20.79 5.72 23.45
N ASN A 213 -20.60 5.18 24.66
CA ASN A 213 -19.36 5.21 25.43
C ASN A 213 -18.91 6.65 25.80
N ASP A 214 -19.87 7.54 26.01
CA ASP A 214 -19.66 8.94 26.37
C ASP A 214 -20.14 9.24 27.81
N THR A 215 -19.30 9.97 28.56
CA THR A 215 -19.68 10.75 29.75
C THR A 215 -20.27 12.09 29.31
N LEU A 216 -21.53 12.38 29.68
CA LEU A 216 -22.25 13.58 29.26
C LEU A 216 -22.80 14.37 30.45
N CYS A 217 -22.85 15.70 30.30
CA CYS A 217 -23.73 16.56 31.10
C CYS A 217 -25.18 16.44 30.59
N LEU A 218 -26.16 16.75 31.45
CA LEU A 218 -27.59 16.64 31.14
C LEU A 218 -28.00 17.33 29.82
N GLU A 219 -27.44 18.53 29.56
CA GLU A 219 -27.67 19.32 28.35
C GLU A 219 -27.24 18.60 27.06
N CYS A 220 -26.12 17.86 27.12
CA CYS A 220 -25.58 17.11 25.98
C CYS A 220 -26.26 15.75 25.84
N ASP A 221 -26.59 15.09 26.96
CA ASP A 221 -27.37 13.86 26.95
C ASP A 221 -28.72 14.06 26.25
N HIS A 222 -29.45 15.11 26.62
CA HIS A 222 -30.74 15.43 26.02
C HIS A 222 -30.63 15.73 24.52
N ARG A 223 -29.54 16.39 24.06
CA ARG A 223 -29.31 16.67 22.63
C ARG A 223 -28.94 15.43 21.82
N VAL A 224 -28.27 14.43 22.41
CA VAL A 224 -27.88 13.18 21.72
C VAL A 224 -29.00 12.14 21.75
N HIS A 225 -29.70 12.00 22.88
CA HIS A 225 -30.67 10.94 23.14
C HIS A 225 -32.14 11.38 22.95
N SER A 226 -32.39 12.58 22.40
CA SER A 226 -33.70 12.96 21.85
C SER A 226 -33.94 12.44 20.43
N HIS A 227 -32.91 11.98 19.73
CA HIS A 227 -33.04 11.40 18.39
C HIS A 227 -33.63 9.98 18.44
N PRO A 228 -34.63 9.60 17.60
CA PRO A 228 -35.33 8.32 17.72
C PRO A 228 -34.44 7.06 17.69
N ASN A 229 -33.39 7.07 16.86
CA ASN A 229 -32.43 5.95 16.81
C ASN A 229 -31.48 5.86 18.03
N ARG A 230 -31.61 6.78 19.00
CA ARG A 230 -30.75 6.88 20.21
C ARG A 230 -31.55 7.03 21.51
N SER A 231 -32.85 7.35 21.46
CA SER A 231 -33.71 7.48 22.64
C SER A 231 -33.76 6.23 23.53
N ASN A 232 -33.56 5.07 22.90
CA ASN A 232 -33.60 3.76 23.55
C ASN A 232 -32.24 3.34 24.12
N HIS A 233 -31.23 4.22 24.11
CA HIS A 233 -29.94 3.96 24.73
C HIS A 233 -30.05 3.94 26.26
N GLN A 234 -29.36 2.99 26.89
CA GLN A 234 -29.30 2.89 28.35
C GLN A 234 -28.40 4.01 28.90
N ARG A 235 -28.98 4.81 29.81
CA ARG A 235 -28.40 6.03 30.38
C ARG A 235 -28.34 5.88 31.90
N ASN A 236 -27.13 5.83 32.45
CA ASN A 236 -26.89 5.54 33.86
C ASN A 236 -26.35 6.79 34.59
N PRO A 237 -26.88 7.15 35.78
CA PRO A 237 -26.30 8.20 36.62
C PRO A 237 -24.93 7.81 37.19
N CYS A 238 -24.10 8.80 37.51
CA CYS A 238 -22.77 8.57 38.09
C CYS A 238 -22.71 8.86 39.61
N GLY A 239 -22.38 7.84 40.41
CA GLY A 239 -21.75 8.00 41.73
C GLY A 239 -22.45 7.34 42.93
N ILE A 240 -21.74 6.42 43.60
CA ILE A 240 -21.63 6.16 45.06
C ILE A 240 -20.82 4.84 45.25
N SER A 241 -20.00 4.73 46.30
CA SER A 241 -19.17 3.54 46.64
C SER A 241 -19.64 2.89 47.96
N PRO A 242 -19.30 1.62 48.27
CA PRO A 242 -18.09 1.36 49.07
C PRO A 242 -17.35 -0.01 48.92
N SER A 243 -16.05 0.03 49.27
CA SER A 243 -15.10 -0.98 49.80
C SER A 243 -15.43 -2.48 49.97
N HIS A 244 -14.54 -3.39 49.50
CA HIS A 244 -13.55 -4.12 50.34
C HIS A 244 -12.50 -4.96 49.55
N ARG A 245 -11.46 -5.47 50.26
CA ARG A 245 -10.39 -6.42 49.86
C ARG A 245 -10.46 -7.69 50.76
N PRO A 246 -9.79 -8.86 50.50
CA PRO A 246 -8.49 -9.04 49.80
C PRO A 246 -8.29 -10.28 48.88
N LYS A 247 -7.01 -10.42 48.46
CA LYS A 247 -6.14 -11.47 47.82
C LYS A 247 -6.53 -12.99 47.94
N ASP A 248 -5.90 -13.98 47.27
CA ASP A 248 -4.49 -14.20 46.80
C ASP A 248 -4.33 -14.85 45.38
N ASP A 249 -3.06 -15.10 45.01
CA ASP A 249 -2.39 -15.69 43.80
C ASP A 249 -3.22 -16.54 42.79
N GLU A 250 -2.92 -16.61 41.47
CA GLU A 250 -1.64 -17.01 40.84
C GLU A 250 -1.40 -16.40 39.41
N PHE A 251 -0.25 -16.69 38.78
CA PHE A 251 0.23 -16.15 37.50
C PHE A 251 -0.38 -16.83 36.24
N LEU A 252 -0.93 -16.04 35.29
CA LEU A 252 -0.73 -16.16 33.82
C LEU A 252 -1.55 -15.10 33.04
N SER A 253 -1.03 -14.63 31.90
CA SER A 253 -1.53 -13.41 31.21
C SER A 253 -2.56 -13.65 30.08
N HIS A 254 -3.77 -13.12 30.28
CA HIS A 254 -4.92 -13.10 29.34
C HIS A 254 -5.73 -11.81 29.61
N ILE A 255 -6.56 -11.21 28.73
CA ILE A 255 -6.83 -11.33 27.29
C ILE A 255 -7.51 -10.00 26.84
N SER A 256 -7.51 -9.69 25.53
CA SER A 256 -8.29 -8.59 24.93
C SER A 256 -9.76 -8.54 25.38
N SER A 257 -10.18 -7.40 25.96
CA SER A 257 -11.51 -7.19 26.57
C SER A 257 -12.64 -6.95 25.55
N ARG A 258 -12.99 -8.01 24.79
CA ARG A 258 -14.24 -8.07 24.00
C ARG A 258 -14.97 -9.40 24.25
N PRO A 259 -16.30 -9.39 24.47
CA PRO A 259 -17.05 -10.62 24.67
C PRO A 259 -17.14 -11.44 23.36
N PRO A 260 -17.12 -12.79 23.44
CA PRO A 260 -17.28 -13.65 22.27
C PRO A 260 -18.68 -13.53 21.66
N TRP A 261 -18.84 -13.92 20.40
CA TRP A 261 -20.08 -13.72 19.64
C TRP A 261 -20.42 -14.90 18.72
N HIS A 262 -21.69 -15.30 18.70
CA HIS A 262 -22.22 -16.28 17.75
C HIS A 262 -22.49 -15.61 16.40
N CYS A 263 -22.13 -16.25 15.28
CA CYS A 263 -22.42 -15.73 13.95
C CYS A 263 -23.91 -15.89 13.60
N MET A 264 -24.57 -14.84 13.12
CA MET A 264 -26.00 -14.90 12.75
C MET A 264 -26.31 -15.71 11.47
N SER A 265 -25.30 -16.22 10.77
CA SER A 265 -25.50 -17.06 9.56
C SER A 265 -25.15 -18.54 9.74
N CYS A 266 -24.34 -18.90 10.74
CA CYS A 266 -23.93 -20.29 10.97
C CYS A 266 -23.82 -20.66 12.47
N HIS A 267 -24.25 -19.79 13.37
CA HIS A 267 -24.30 -19.92 14.84
C HIS A 267 -22.97 -20.22 15.57
N ILE A 268 -21.86 -20.44 14.86
CA ILE A 268 -20.53 -20.68 15.44
C ILE A 268 -20.08 -19.53 16.34
N LEU A 269 -19.54 -19.88 17.52
CA LEU A 269 -19.04 -18.98 18.55
C LEU A 269 -17.60 -18.52 18.23
N ASN A 270 -17.39 -17.21 18.17
CA ASN A 270 -16.13 -16.58 17.78
C ASN A 270 -15.55 -15.79 18.97
N ARG A 271 -14.22 -15.75 19.11
CA ARG A 271 -13.55 -14.94 20.15
C ARG A 271 -13.85 -13.45 19.93
N GLY A 272 -13.98 -12.64 20.98
CA GLY A 272 -14.48 -11.27 20.86
C GLY A 272 -13.61 -10.29 20.05
N GLY A 273 -12.32 -10.59 19.87
CA GLY A 273 -11.43 -9.86 18.96
C GLY A 273 -11.64 -10.19 17.47
N SER A 274 -12.30 -11.31 17.15
CA SER A 274 -12.53 -11.75 15.76
C SER A 274 -13.57 -10.84 15.10
N VAL A 275 -13.23 -10.25 13.96
CA VAL A 275 -14.14 -9.41 13.17
C VAL A 275 -14.95 -10.21 12.12
N LEU A 276 -14.40 -11.36 11.70
CA LEU A 276 -15.03 -12.36 10.84
C LEU A 276 -15.39 -13.61 11.65
N CYS A 277 -16.35 -14.41 11.19
CA CYS A 277 -16.66 -15.70 11.77
C CYS A 277 -15.65 -16.78 11.32
N ILE A 278 -15.15 -17.59 12.24
CA ILE A 278 -14.17 -18.65 11.96
C ILE A 278 -14.72 -19.77 11.03
N GLY A 279 -16.04 -19.98 11.00
CA GLY A 279 -16.64 -21.07 10.22
C GLY A 279 -17.24 -20.69 8.86
N CYS A 280 -17.52 -19.40 8.61
CA CYS A 280 -18.11 -18.94 7.34
C CYS A 280 -17.56 -17.60 6.85
N GLU A 281 -16.52 -17.06 7.50
CA GLU A 281 -15.82 -15.80 7.18
C GLU A 281 -16.69 -14.53 7.12
N ARG A 282 -18.00 -14.63 7.37
CA ARG A 282 -18.92 -13.48 7.39
C ARG A 282 -18.57 -12.49 8.51
N PRO A 283 -18.57 -11.17 8.25
CA PRO A 283 -18.37 -10.15 9.27
C PRO A 283 -19.42 -10.20 10.40
N ARG A 284 -19.04 -9.75 11.59
CA ARG A 284 -19.87 -9.70 12.81
C ARG A 284 -21.23 -8.98 12.67
N ALA A 285 -21.42 -8.16 11.64
CA ALA A 285 -22.63 -7.38 11.37
C ALA A 285 -23.43 -7.84 10.13
N CYS A 286 -23.19 -9.05 9.62
CA CYS A 286 -23.87 -9.55 8.42
C CYS A 286 -25.26 -10.16 8.76
N ASN A 287 -26.33 -9.40 8.50
CA ASN A 287 -27.69 -9.75 8.95
C ASN A 287 -28.60 -10.46 7.92
N ASN A 288 -28.17 -10.68 6.67
CA ASN A 288 -29.04 -11.22 5.62
C ASN A 288 -28.78 -12.71 5.26
N PRO A 289 -29.84 -13.53 5.10
CA PRO A 289 -29.80 -14.75 4.28
C PRO A 289 -29.77 -14.40 2.77
N MET A 290 -29.53 -15.38 1.92
CA MET A 290 -29.38 -15.18 0.46
C MET A 290 -30.70 -14.97 -0.27
N SER A 291 -30.68 -14.09 -1.26
CA SER A 291 -31.45 -14.20 -2.50
C SER A 291 -30.73 -13.48 -3.65
N ALA A 292 -31.10 -13.78 -4.89
CA ALA A 292 -30.25 -13.63 -6.07
C ALA A 292 -30.01 -12.19 -6.56
N SER A 293 -28.79 -11.94 -7.06
CA SER A 293 -28.57 -11.19 -8.31
C SER A 293 -27.16 -11.50 -8.84
N LEU A 294 -27.06 -12.43 -9.79
CA LEU A 294 -25.80 -12.80 -10.43
C LEU A 294 -26.01 -13.06 -11.92
N GLU A 295 -26.20 -12.00 -12.71
CA GLU A 295 -26.00 -12.06 -14.17
C GLU A 295 -25.93 -10.65 -14.78
N ALA A 296 -24.75 -10.24 -15.26
CA ALA A 296 -24.55 -9.17 -16.25
C ALA A 296 -23.09 -9.12 -16.71
N SER A 297 -22.86 -9.29 -18.02
CA SER A 297 -21.61 -9.03 -18.75
C SER A 297 -20.38 -9.90 -18.40
N LEU A 298 -20.10 -10.90 -19.25
CA LEU A 298 -18.72 -11.31 -19.53
C LEU A 298 -17.97 -10.18 -20.27
N HIS A 299 -16.64 -10.33 -20.41
CA HIS A 299 -15.70 -9.38 -21.02
C HIS A 299 -15.46 -8.06 -20.25
N LYS A 300 -14.76 -8.19 -19.12
CA LYS A 300 -13.64 -7.32 -18.68
C LYS A 300 -12.93 -7.94 -17.48
N ASP A 301 -11.61 -7.88 -17.46
CA ASP A 301 -10.76 -8.26 -16.31
C ASP A 301 -10.82 -7.27 -15.13
N THR A 302 -11.90 -6.49 -15.07
CA THR A 302 -12.08 -5.38 -14.14
C THR A 302 -13.56 -5.10 -13.86
N TRP A 303 -13.91 -4.71 -12.63
CA TRP A 303 -15.24 -4.21 -12.26
C TRP A 303 -15.22 -2.73 -11.91
N VAL A 304 -16.30 -2.01 -12.23
CA VAL A 304 -16.44 -0.58 -11.93
C VAL A 304 -17.18 -0.39 -10.60
N CYS A 305 -16.56 0.34 -9.66
CA CYS A 305 -17.14 0.58 -8.35
C CYS A 305 -18.37 1.49 -8.42
N GLN A 306 -19.52 1.00 -7.92
CA GLN A 306 -20.80 1.71 -7.92
C GLN A 306 -20.86 2.98 -7.04
N ALA A 307 -19.76 3.31 -6.32
CA ALA A 307 -19.68 4.49 -5.46
C ALA A 307 -18.67 5.56 -5.94
N CYS A 308 -17.46 5.15 -6.34
CA CYS A 308 -16.41 6.09 -6.77
C CYS A 308 -16.00 5.94 -8.24
N THR A 309 -16.66 5.05 -9.00
CA THR A 309 -16.41 4.74 -10.42
C THR A 309 -15.02 4.20 -10.78
N LEU A 310 -14.17 3.88 -9.80
CA LEU A 310 -12.89 3.23 -10.07
C LEU A 310 -13.09 1.87 -10.74
N GLN A 311 -12.35 1.64 -11.82
CA GLN A 311 -12.18 0.35 -12.46
C GLN A 311 -11.12 -0.46 -11.70
N ASN A 312 -11.56 -1.47 -10.95
CA ASN A 312 -10.73 -2.34 -10.10
C ASN A 312 -10.47 -3.68 -10.81
N PRO A 313 -9.36 -4.38 -10.56
CA PRO A 313 -9.14 -5.74 -11.09
C PRO A 313 -10.27 -6.71 -10.73
N SER A 314 -10.53 -7.70 -11.59
CA SER A 314 -11.54 -8.74 -11.39
C SER A 314 -11.35 -9.53 -10.08
N SER A 315 -10.11 -9.69 -9.63
CA SER A 315 -9.70 -10.32 -8.37
C SER A 315 -9.90 -9.46 -7.10
N ALA A 316 -10.09 -8.15 -7.24
CA ALA A 316 -10.24 -7.25 -6.08
C ALA A 316 -11.67 -7.33 -5.50
N VAL A 317 -11.83 -7.84 -4.28
CA VAL A 317 -13.14 -7.96 -3.61
C VAL A 317 -13.64 -6.63 -3.00
N LEU A 318 -12.72 -5.74 -2.64
CA LEU A 318 -12.99 -4.36 -2.20
C LEU A 318 -12.44 -3.38 -3.25
N CYS A 319 -13.05 -2.20 -3.33
CA CYS A 319 -12.52 -1.13 -4.19
C CYS A 319 -11.25 -0.51 -3.58
N ALA A 320 -10.10 -0.58 -4.26
CA ALA A 320 -8.77 -0.17 -3.78
C ALA A 320 -8.54 1.37 -3.61
N VAL A 321 -9.62 2.10 -3.38
CA VAL A 321 -9.73 3.57 -3.23
C VAL A 321 -10.88 3.96 -2.28
N CYS A 322 -11.82 3.06 -1.95
CA CYS A 322 -12.94 3.38 -1.06
C CYS A 322 -13.39 2.22 -0.15
N ASP A 323 -12.67 1.11 -0.18
CA ASP A 323 -12.88 -0.16 0.55
C ASP A 323 -14.29 -0.75 0.48
N ARG A 324 -15.14 -0.21 -0.40
CA ARG A 324 -16.52 -0.66 -0.60
C ARG A 324 -16.52 -2.00 -1.35
N PRO A 325 -17.24 -3.03 -0.87
CA PRO A 325 -17.30 -4.33 -1.53
C PRO A 325 -17.84 -4.27 -2.96
N ARG A 326 -17.36 -5.16 -3.83
CA ARG A 326 -17.78 -5.32 -5.24
C ARG A 326 -19.30 -5.44 -5.43
N LEU A 327 -20.01 -6.04 -4.48
CA LEU A 327 -21.46 -6.28 -4.52
C LEU A 327 -22.31 -5.22 -3.79
N ALA A 328 -21.70 -4.14 -3.26
CA ALA A 328 -22.45 -3.11 -2.54
C ALA A 328 -23.23 -2.21 -3.51
N GLY A 329 -24.56 -2.27 -3.47
CA GLY A 329 -25.45 -1.43 -4.25
C GLY A 329 -25.24 0.08 -4.06
N LYS A 330 -25.81 0.89 -4.97
CA LYS A 330 -25.70 2.36 -4.93
C LYS A 330 -26.23 2.93 -3.60
N PRO A 331 -25.62 4.00 -3.04
CA PRO A 331 -26.21 4.71 -1.91
C PRO A 331 -27.55 5.33 -2.32
N SER A 332 -28.56 5.30 -1.45
CA SER A 332 -29.88 5.88 -1.75
C SER A 332 -29.86 7.40 -1.70
N ARG A 333 -30.86 8.04 -2.32
CA ARG A 333 -31.01 9.51 -2.40
C ARG A 333 -32.06 10.03 -1.41
N ASP A 334 -32.07 9.49 -0.20
CA ASP A 334 -33.05 9.86 0.81
C ASP A 334 -32.56 11.00 1.69
N GLY A 335 -33.31 12.12 1.71
CA GLY A 335 -33.09 13.21 2.66
C GLY A 335 -32.30 14.42 2.16
N TYR A 336 -32.62 14.99 1.00
CA TYR A 336 -32.22 16.39 0.67
C TYR A 336 -33.21 17.15 -0.25
N GLU A 337 -34.51 17.07 0.03
CA GLU A 337 -35.52 18.01 -0.49
C GLU A 337 -36.31 18.66 0.65
N SER A 338 -35.82 19.78 1.19
CA SER A 338 -36.60 20.81 1.91
C SER A 338 -35.73 22.02 2.32
N ALA A 339 -35.18 22.76 1.34
CA ALA A 339 -34.43 24.00 1.62
C ALA A 339 -34.29 24.98 0.42
N ALA A 340 -35.16 24.89 -0.60
CA ALA A 340 -34.98 25.66 -1.85
C ALA A 340 -36.30 26.04 -2.59
N LEU A 341 -37.39 26.29 -1.86
CA LEU A 341 -38.63 26.82 -2.43
C LEU A 341 -39.11 28.07 -1.67
N SER A 342 -38.50 29.21 -1.98
CA SER A 342 -39.10 30.55 -1.77
C SER A 342 -38.27 31.61 -2.49
N LEU A 343 -38.57 31.87 -3.77
CA LEU A 343 -38.79 33.23 -4.31
C LEU A 343 -39.03 33.23 -5.84
N ILE A 344 -40.01 34.06 -6.24
CA ILE A 344 -40.27 34.61 -7.58
C ILE A 344 -40.83 33.63 -8.63
N GLU A 345 -42.14 33.79 -8.86
CA GLU A 345 -42.92 33.21 -9.95
C GLU A 345 -42.84 34.06 -11.23
N SER A 346 -43.59 33.63 -12.26
CA SER A 346 -44.04 34.40 -13.45
C SER A 346 -43.01 34.73 -14.55
N LYS A 347 -43.06 33.96 -15.64
CA LYS A 347 -43.90 34.38 -16.79
C LYS A 347 -44.20 33.26 -17.80
N ASP A 348 -45.48 32.92 -17.85
CA ASP A 348 -46.30 32.59 -19.01
C ASP A 348 -45.76 31.91 -20.29
N SER A 349 -46.28 30.69 -20.46
CA SER A 349 -47.23 30.33 -21.54
C SER A 349 -46.76 30.13 -23.00
N LYS A 350 -46.69 28.83 -23.34
CA LYS A 350 -47.52 28.13 -24.37
C LYS A 350 -47.06 27.98 -25.83
N ASP A 351 -47.08 26.69 -26.21
CA ASP A 351 -47.70 26.07 -27.39
C ASP A 351 -47.38 26.61 -28.81
N PHE A 352 -46.77 25.77 -29.68
CA PHE A 352 -47.52 24.99 -30.68
C PHE A 352 -46.67 23.92 -31.44
N TYR A 353 -47.37 23.13 -32.25
CA TYR A 353 -47.09 21.83 -32.88
C TYR A 353 -45.82 21.61 -33.77
N LYS A 354 -45.53 20.32 -34.00
CA LYS A 354 -44.68 19.70 -35.06
C LYS A 354 -45.40 19.68 -36.45
N PRO A 355 -44.90 18.98 -37.50
CA PRO A 355 -43.68 19.21 -38.30
C PRO A 355 -43.94 19.16 -39.84
N ALA A 356 -42.94 19.44 -40.68
CA ALA A 356 -42.68 18.79 -42.00
C ALA A 356 -41.50 19.48 -42.74
N GLY A 357 -40.84 18.79 -43.68
CA GLY A 357 -39.82 19.40 -44.55
C GLY A 357 -38.75 18.44 -45.07
N SER A 358 -39.13 17.49 -45.93
CA SER A 358 -38.21 16.55 -46.59
C SER A 358 -37.76 17.06 -47.97
N LEU A 359 -36.50 16.78 -48.36
CA LEU A 359 -36.14 16.19 -49.67
C LEU A 359 -34.64 15.79 -49.71
N ASP A 360 -34.36 14.57 -50.17
CA ASP A 360 -33.49 14.20 -51.32
C ASP A 360 -32.03 14.72 -51.44
N GLN A 361 -31.07 13.99 -52.05
CA GLN A 361 -31.11 12.69 -52.76
C GLN A 361 -29.72 12.00 -52.89
N SER A 362 -29.71 10.66 -52.94
CA SER A 362 -28.77 9.78 -53.68
C SER A 362 -27.26 9.73 -53.32
N GLY A 363 -26.60 8.57 -53.53
CA GLY A 363 -25.14 8.43 -53.32
C GLY A 363 -24.55 7.02 -53.13
N LEU A 364 -25.03 5.97 -53.81
CA LEU A 364 -24.33 4.67 -53.88
C LEU A 364 -23.19 4.76 -54.92
N VAL A 365 -22.01 4.15 -54.67
CA VAL A 365 -21.59 2.85 -55.29
C VAL A 365 -20.17 2.36 -54.89
N SER A 366 -20.13 1.21 -54.20
CA SER A 366 -19.30 -0.01 -54.40
C SER A 366 -17.83 -0.01 -54.91
N PHE A 367 -17.01 -0.81 -54.18
CA PHE A 367 -15.98 -1.77 -54.66
C PHE A 367 -14.77 -1.31 -55.51
N SER A 368 -13.55 -1.62 -55.05
CA SER A 368 -12.79 -2.84 -55.48
C SER A 368 -11.36 -2.87 -54.90
N GLU A 369 -10.73 -4.06 -54.93
CA GLU A 369 -9.35 -4.31 -54.45
C GLU A 369 -8.28 -3.88 -55.47
N ASN A 370 -7.02 -3.74 -55.03
CA ASN A 370 -5.89 -4.39 -55.72
C ASN A 370 -4.59 -4.40 -54.89
N ILE A 371 -3.82 -5.49 -55.03
CA ILE A 371 -2.48 -5.66 -54.45
C ILE A 371 -1.42 -5.29 -55.50
N LYS A 372 -0.35 -4.58 -55.11
CA LYS A 372 0.93 -4.60 -55.86
C LYS A 372 2.15 -4.60 -54.93
N THR A 373 3.08 -5.49 -55.24
CA THR A 373 4.37 -5.69 -54.57
C THR A 373 5.54 -5.30 -55.48
N VAL A 374 6.42 -4.42 -55.01
CA VAL A 374 7.80 -4.17 -55.51
C VAL A 374 8.60 -3.61 -54.32
N GLY A 375 9.89 -3.89 -54.09
CA GLY A 375 10.78 -4.85 -54.77
C GLY A 375 12.23 -4.37 -54.89
N LEU A 376 13.02 -4.54 -53.82
CA LEU A 376 14.50 -4.57 -53.74
C LEU A 376 15.34 -3.33 -54.19
N GLY A 377 16.36 -3.02 -53.38
CA GLY A 377 17.50 -2.14 -53.68
C GLY A 377 18.56 -2.24 -52.57
N SER A 378 19.85 -2.35 -52.92
CA SER A 378 20.96 -2.65 -51.98
C SER A 378 22.23 -1.85 -52.35
N VAL A 379 23.42 -2.22 -51.82
CA VAL A 379 24.80 -1.70 -52.07
C VAL A 379 25.19 -0.49 -51.19
N CYS A 380 26.33 -0.45 -50.47
CA CYS A 380 27.31 -1.51 -50.12
C CYS A 380 28.23 -1.16 -48.92
N ASP A 381 29.02 -2.15 -48.53
CA ASP A 381 30.06 -2.24 -47.48
C ASP A 381 31.14 -1.13 -47.42
N LYS A 382 31.77 -0.99 -46.24
CA LYS A 382 33.14 -1.57 -46.05
C LYS A 382 33.60 -1.79 -44.60
N THR A 383 34.07 -3.01 -44.40
CA THR A 383 34.67 -3.65 -43.22
C THR A 383 35.96 -3.02 -42.67
N ALA A 384 36.21 -3.22 -41.38
CA ALA A 384 37.53 -3.64 -40.86
C ALA A 384 37.38 -4.43 -39.54
N ASN A 385 38.01 -5.60 -39.45
CA ASN A 385 38.12 -6.42 -38.22
C ASN A 385 39.39 -6.05 -37.43
N ILE A 386 39.44 -6.48 -36.15
CA ILE A 386 40.52 -7.35 -35.65
C ILE A 386 40.07 -8.10 -34.38
N GLU A 387 40.61 -9.30 -34.16
CA GLU A 387 40.18 -10.26 -33.13
C GLU A 387 41.19 -10.38 -31.95
N ARG A 388 40.82 -11.22 -30.95
CA ARG A 388 41.69 -11.93 -29.96
C ARG A 388 42.19 -11.08 -28.77
N THR A 389 42.46 -11.64 -27.58
CA THR A 389 42.47 -13.06 -27.14
C THR A 389 42.06 -13.23 -25.67
N ASN A 390 41.65 -14.44 -25.27
CA ASN A 390 41.53 -14.88 -23.89
C ASN A 390 42.90 -15.04 -23.19
N ALA A 391 42.95 -14.92 -21.86
CA ALA A 391 43.65 -15.88 -20.98
C ALA A 391 43.22 -15.76 -19.50
N ARG A 392 43.15 -16.90 -18.80
CA ARG A 392 43.14 -17.03 -17.32
C ARG A 392 44.55 -17.34 -16.80
N LEU A 393 44.72 -17.28 -15.47
CA LEU A 393 45.59 -18.04 -14.55
C LEU A 393 46.26 -17.07 -13.54
N VAL A 394 46.21 -17.20 -12.19
CA VAL A 394 46.26 -18.32 -11.21
C VAL A 394 47.68 -18.68 -10.74
N SER A 395 48.10 -18.07 -9.61
CA SER A 395 49.08 -18.53 -8.60
C SER A 395 49.13 -17.47 -7.47
N GLN A 396 48.85 -17.74 -6.18
CA GLN A 396 49.64 -18.48 -5.18
C GLN A 396 51.06 -17.90 -4.90
N GLY A 397 51.46 -17.73 -3.62
CA GLY A 397 52.91 -17.65 -3.28
C GLY A 397 53.42 -16.78 -2.12
N ASN A 398 52.94 -16.96 -0.88
CA ASN A 398 53.69 -16.95 0.40
C ASN A 398 54.97 -16.08 0.67
N ASN A 399 54.92 -15.39 1.83
CA ASN A 399 55.92 -15.38 2.93
C ASN A 399 57.19 -14.48 2.97
N ASN A 400 57.21 -13.64 4.03
CA ASN A 400 58.25 -13.50 5.07
C ASN A 400 59.58 -12.69 4.88
N THR A 401 59.68 -11.67 5.76
CA THR A 401 60.85 -11.31 6.63
C THR A 401 62.09 -10.56 6.11
N SER A 402 62.63 -9.73 7.03
CA SER A 402 64.05 -9.30 7.19
C SER A 402 64.42 -7.84 6.84
N LEU A 403 64.72 -7.08 7.91
CA LEU A 403 65.57 -5.86 7.97
C LEU A 403 67.04 -6.17 7.56
N PRO A 404 67.87 -5.20 7.08
CA PRO A 404 68.66 -4.37 8.03
C PRO A 404 69.14 -2.94 7.60
N TYR A 405 69.22 -2.06 8.61
CA TYR A 405 70.22 -1.01 8.93
C TYR A 405 71.13 -0.32 7.86
N ALA A 406 70.82 0.96 7.59
CA ALA A 406 71.57 2.20 7.97
C ALA A 406 73.06 2.51 7.59
N MET A 407 73.29 3.77 7.16
CA MET A 407 74.37 4.70 7.56
C MET A 407 73.79 6.14 7.53
N LYS A 408 73.91 7.03 8.54
CA LYS A 408 75.05 7.62 9.30
C LYS A 408 75.74 8.82 8.61
N ASN A 409 75.63 10.01 9.23
CA ASN A 409 76.76 10.65 9.94
C ASN A 409 76.33 11.84 10.84
N SER A 410 77.23 12.22 11.75
CA SER A 410 77.13 13.27 12.79
C SER A 410 78.32 14.26 12.60
N PRO A 411 78.79 15.13 13.55
CA PRO A 411 78.51 15.28 14.99
C PRO A 411 78.13 16.75 15.39
N ASP A 412 78.03 17.23 16.63
CA ASP A 412 78.15 16.71 18.03
C ASP A 412 77.26 17.63 18.95
N TYR A 413 77.25 17.72 20.30
CA TYR A 413 78.16 17.22 21.35
C TYR A 413 77.47 17.01 22.74
N SER A 414 78.31 16.64 23.72
CA SER A 414 78.14 16.51 25.18
C SER A 414 77.64 17.77 25.94
N CYS A 415 77.18 17.71 27.21
CA CYS A 415 77.19 16.63 28.23
C CYS A 415 76.05 16.78 29.28
N MET A 416 75.98 15.85 30.26
CA MET A 416 75.02 15.78 31.38
C MET A 416 75.64 16.35 32.71
N VAL A 417 75.07 16.34 33.94
CA VAL A 417 73.89 15.68 34.56
C VAL A 417 73.46 16.39 35.89
N GLU A 418 72.49 15.83 36.62
CA GLU A 418 72.21 15.97 38.09
C GLU A 418 71.28 17.09 38.67
N LYS A 419 71.00 16.97 39.98
CA LYS A 419 69.93 17.60 40.81
C LYS A 419 70.52 18.06 42.18
N PRO A 420 69.75 18.42 43.24
CA PRO A 420 68.65 19.41 43.43
C PRO A 420 68.96 20.41 44.61
N ILE A 421 67.93 21.04 45.20
CA ILE A 421 67.79 21.57 46.60
C ILE A 421 67.61 23.12 46.78
N ASN A 422 66.87 23.44 47.85
CA ASN A 422 66.22 24.68 48.30
C ASN A 422 67.05 25.96 48.52
N GLU A 423 66.31 27.09 48.40
CA GLU A 423 66.25 28.28 49.26
C GLU A 423 67.51 28.93 49.87
N LEU A 424 67.52 30.28 49.82
CA LEU A 424 67.47 31.06 51.07
C LEU A 424 66.86 32.46 50.88
N ARG A 425 66.08 32.91 51.88
CA ARG A 425 65.59 34.29 52.06
C ARG A 425 66.41 34.98 53.16
N SER A 426 66.59 36.30 53.04
CA SER A 426 66.63 37.29 54.14
C SER A 426 66.82 38.69 53.51
N PHE A 427 66.64 39.85 54.16
CA PHE A 427 66.62 40.29 55.57
C PHE A 427 65.55 41.43 55.73
N ILE A 428 65.11 41.95 56.88
CA ILE A 428 64.92 41.57 58.32
C ILE A 428 64.15 42.80 58.96
N GLU A 429 63.55 42.89 60.15
CA GLU A 429 63.62 42.20 61.46
C GLU A 429 62.25 42.23 62.20
N VAL A 430 62.22 41.95 63.52
CA VAL A 430 61.04 41.71 64.38
C VAL A 430 61.36 42.23 65.80
N PRO A 431 60.43 42.88 66.57
CA PRO A 431 59.96 42.24 67.82
C PRO A 431 58.56 42.60 68.37
N SER A 432 57.97 41.61 69.05
CA SER A 432 57.15 41.65 70.29
C SER A 432 56.08 42.75 70.51
N GLY A 433 54.81 42.31 70.68
CA GLY A 433 53.69 43.18 71.05
C GLY A 433 53.36 43.25 72.55
N LYS A 434 52.29 44.00 72.87
CA LYS A 434 51.60 44.07 74.17
C LYS A 434 50.09 44.20 73.94
N LYS A 435 49.30 43.96 74.99
CA LYS A 435 47.85 44.22 75.01
C LYS A 435 47.60 45.71 75.30
N GLU A 436 46.67 46.32 74.58
CA GLU A 436 45.93 47.53 75.02
C GLU A 436 44.43 47.32 74.73
N GLU A 437 43.57 48.06 75.43
CA GLU A 437 42.14 47.77 75.56
C GLU A 437 41.31 48.65 74.62
N GLU A 438 40.57 48.06 73.68
CA GLU A 438 39.59 48.83 72.89
C GLU A 438 38.29 49.03 73.69
N VAL A 439 37.98 50.31 73.96
CA VAL A 439 36.85 50.72 74.77
C VAL A 439 35.53 50.44 74.04
N LYS A 440 34.71 49.52 74.59
CA LYS A 440 33.32 49.32 74.14
C LYS A 440 32.49 50.58 74.39
N MET A 441 32.34 51.43 73.38
CA MET A 441 31.31 52.46 73.36
C MET A 441 29.92 51.80 73.33
N SER A 442 29.27 51.71 74.49
CA SER A 442 27.89 51.22 74.58
C SER A 442 26.93 52.15 73.85
N LYS A 443 26.24 51.64 72.82
CA LYS A 443 25.14 52.36 72.18
C LYS A 443 24.01 52.55 73.19
N GLY A 444 23.60 53.80 73.42
CA GLY A 444 22.38 54.12 74.13
C GLY A 444 21.13 53.75 73.33
N TRP A 445 19.97 53.75 73.98
CA TRP A 445 18.69 53.37 73.39
C TRP A 445 17.62 54.43 73.63
N GLN A 446 16.74 54.61 72.65
CA GLN A 446 15.61 55.52 72.77
C GLN A 446 14.42 54.81 73.38
N CYS A 447 13.86 55.36 74.46
CA CYS A 447 12.67 54.82 75.10
C CYS A 447 11.44 54.99 74.20
N ALA A 448 10.84 53.88 73.76
CA ALA A 448 9.62 53.90 72.95
C ALA A 448 8.43 54.60 73.64
N HIS A 449 8.46 54.71 74.97
CA HIS A 449 7.33 55.20 75.77
C HIS A 449 7.34 56.72 76.03
N CYS A 450 8.51 57.35 76.02
CA CYS A 450 8.67 58.80 76.28
C CYS A 450 9.65 59.51 75.32
N THR A 451 10.23 58.78 74.35
CA THR A 451 11.23 59.22 73.36
C THR A 451 12.58 59.70 73.91
N PHE A 452 12.81 59.66 75.23
CA PHE A 452 14.11 60.00 75.83
C PHE A 452 15.22 58.99 75.44
N TYR A 453 16.45 59.47 75.25
CA TYR A 453 17.60 58.65 74.86
C TYR A 453 18.49 58.31 76.07
N ASN A 454 18.34 57.08 76.57
CA ASN A 454 19.10 56.56 77.70
C ASN A 454 20.52 56.22 77.23
N LYS A 455 21.53 56.79 77.89
CA LYS A 455 22.94 56.60 77.51
C LYS A 455 23.51 55.29 78.05
N CYS A 456 22.92 54.75 79.11
CA CYS A 456 23.32 53.49 79.74
C CYS A 456 22.52 52.31 79.13
N PRO A 457 23.15 51.13 78.89
CA PRO A 457 22.49 49.98 78.27
C PRO A 457 21.58 49.16 79.22
N GLY A 458 20.99 49.79 80.24
CA GLY A 458 20.00 49.17 81.12
C GLY A 458 18.58 49.23 80.52
N ARG A 459 17.71 48.25 80.83
CA ARG A 459 16.34 48.18 80.26
C ARG A 459 15.35 49.23 80.82
N VAL A 460 15.73 49.99 81.83
CA VAL A 460 14.87 50.99 82.51
C VAL A 460 15.19 52.39 82.00
N CYS A 461 14.18 53.18 81.67
CA CYS A 461 14.37 54.54 81.16
C CYS A 461 14.59 55.57 82.29
N GLU A 462 15.71 56.30 82.25
CA GLU A 462 16.14 57.29 83.26
C GLU A 462 15.12 58.43 83.46
N MET A 463 14.32 58.76 82.45
CA MET A 463 13.32 59.85 82.50
C MET A 463 11.86 59.43 82.76
N CYS A 464 11.54 58.13 82.79
CA CYS A 464 10.15 57.69 83.01
C CYS A 464 10.00 56.34 83.72
N GLU A 465 11.11 55.75 84.18
CA GLU A 465 11.21 54.55 85.04
C GLU A 465 10.53 53.26 84.52
N GLN A 466 9.98 53.29 83.31
CA GLN A 466 9.43 52.14 82.61
C GLN A 466 10.54 51.23 82.06
N THR A 467 10.27 49.92 82.07
CA THR A 467 11.20 48.88 81.59
C THR A 467 10.83 48.41 80.19
N SER A 468 11.79 48.34 79.27
CA SER A 468 11.58 47.79 77.93
C SER A 468 11.48 46.26 77.96
N GLU A 469 10.33 45.71 77.59
CA GLU A 469 10.13 44.26 77.47
C GLU A 469 10.88 43.65 76.26
N GLY A 470 11.53 42.51 76.48
CA GLY A 470 11.68 41.46 75.47
C GLY A 470 12.53 41.72 74.21
N VAL A 471 13.86 41.76 74.36
CA VAL A 471 14.77 41.24 73.33
C VAL A 471 15.82 40.34 73.99
N SER A 472 15.98 39.13 73.45
CA SER A 472 17.01 38.15 73.79
C SER A 472 18.22 38.31 72.88
N VAL A 473 19.43 38.26 73.45
CA VAL A 473 20.66 38.17 72.67
C VAL A 473 20.80 36.74 72.15
N VAL A 474 21.07 36.59 70.86
CA VAL A 474 21.45 35.31 70.24
C VAL A 474 22.97 35.34 70.03
N GLU A 475 23.67 34.32 70.48
CA GLU A 475 25.08 34.10 70.15
C GLU A 475 25.13 33.38 68.79
N GLU A 476 25.83 33.97 67.80
CA GLU A 476 25.89 33.40 66.45
C GLU A 476 26.94 32.28 66.36
N ASN A 477 26.53 31.10 65.87
CA ASN A 477 27.41 29.94 65.66
C ASN A 477 28.49 30.23 64.60
N THR A 478 29.69 30.56 65.06
CA THR A 478 30.85 30.85 64.20
C THR A 478 31.32 29.65 63.38
N GLU A 479 31.14 28.42 63.87
CA GLU A 479 31.47 27.20 63.12
C GLU A 479 30.55 26.97 61.91
N GLU A 480 29.24 27.20 62.09
CA GLU A 480 28.28 27.13 60.97
C GLU A 480 28.56 28.17 59.89
N ALA A 481 28.98 29.38 60.28
CA ALA A 481 29.38 30.42 59.34
C ALA A 481 30.64 30.02 58.55
N HIS A 482 31.62 29.39 59.21
CA HIS A 482 32.84 28.92 58.55
C HIS A 482 32.56 27.76 57.56
N LEU A 483 31.72 26.79 57.95
CA LEU A 483 31.28 25.71 57.07
C LEU A 483 30.50 26.23 55.85
N LYS A 484 29.57 27.18 56.05
CA LYS A 484 28.85 27.84 54.94
C LYS A 484 29.82 28.55 53.99
N HIS A 485 30.83 29.25 54.50
CA HIS A 485 31.82 29.93 53.68
C HIS A 485 32.71 28.96 52.88
N GLN A 486 33.12 27.82 53.46
CA GLN A 486 33.83 26.78 52.72
C GLN A 486 32.97 26.18 51.60
N ASP A 487 31.67 25.95 51.85
CA ASP A 487 30.75 25.44 50.84
C ASP A 487 30.43 26.47 49.74
N GLU A 488 30.39 27.77 50.07
CA GLU A 488 30.29 28.86 49.09
C GLU A 488 31.52 28.90 48.16
N ILE A 489 32.73 28.77 48.71
CA ILE A 489 33.98 28.68 47.93
C ILE A 489 33.94 27.44 47.02
N ARG A 490 33.56 26.28 47.57
CA ARG A 490 33.44 25.02 46.81
C ARG A 490 32.41 25.12 45.68
N GLN A 491 31.24 25.70 45.95
CA GLN A 491 30.22 25.94 44.93
C GLN A 491 30.66 26.94 43.86
N LYS A 492 31.41 27.98 44.25
CA LYS A 492 31.96 28.95 43.29
C LYS A 492 32.98 28.28 42.37
N GLN A 493 33.92 27.50 42.94
CA GLN A 493 34.91 26.76 42.14
C GLN A 493 34.24 25.74 41.21
N LEU A 494 33.26 24.96 41.68
CA LEU A 494 32.49 24.04 40.83
C LEU A 494 31.75 24.75 39.67
N LYS A 495 31.25 25.97 39.89
CA LYS A 495 30.63 26.80 38.84
C LYS A 495 31.67 27.31 37.83
N GLU A 496 32.85 27.72 38.30
CA GLU A 496 33.94 28.18 37.44
C GLU A 496 34.56 27.05 36.61
N ASP A 497 34.83 25.89 37.21
CA ASP A 497 35.37 24.72 36.52
C ASP A 497 34.35 24.09 35.57
N GLY A 498 33.06 24.04 35.96
CA GLY A 498 31.97 23.67 35.06
C GLY A 498 31.82 24.64 33.87
N ALA A 499 31.99 25.94 34.08
CA ALA A 499 31.95 26.94 33.00
C ALA A 499 33.14 26.79 32.02
N LYS A 500 34.35 26.47 32.52
CA LYS A 500 35.52 26.15 31.67
C LYS A 500 35.25 24.92 30.80
N LEU A 501 34.75 23.82 31.39
CA LEU A 501 34.41 22.61 30.65
C LEU A 501 33.34 22.85 29.59
N VAL A 502 32.27 23.61 29.90
CA VAL A 502 31.23 23.99 28.94
C VAL A 502 31.77 24.88 27.81
N ALA A 503 32.80 25.70 28.07
CA ALA A 503 33.46 26.46 27.01
C ALA A 503 34.24 25.54 26.06
N LEU A 504 35.01 24.58 26.60
CA LEU A 504 35.75 23.59 25.80
C LEU A 504 34.83 22.67 25.01
N ILE A 505 33.67 22.28 25.57
CA ILE A 505 32.66 21.48 24.85
C ILE A 505 32.09 22.27 23.67
N LYS A 506 31.73 23.55 23.86
CA LYS A 506 31.24 24.41 22.77
C LYS A 506 32.28 24.67 21.68
N GLU A 507 33.56 24.73 22.05
CA GLU A 507 34.65 24.76 21.08
C GLU A 507 34.73 23.43 20.31
N GLY A 508 34.60 22.28 21.00
CA GLY A 508 34.54 20.96 20.39
C GLY A 508 33.37 20.78 19.39
N GLU A 509 32.16 21.11 19.82
CA GLU A 509 30.93 21.03 19.03
C GLU A 509 31.03 21.84 17.72
N ALA A 510 31.71 23.00 17.75
CA ALA A 510 31.93 23.83 16.57
C ALA A 510 32.80 23.18 15.47
N TYR A 511 33.56 22.14 15.80
CA TYR A 511 34.30 21.30 14.86
C TYR A 511 33.75 19.87 14.75
N GLY A 512 32.55 19.60 15.30
CA GLY A 512 31.87 18.30 15.23
C GLY A 512 32.42 17.23 16.18
N VAL A 513 33.18 17.60 17.21
CA VAL A 513 33.67 16.71 18.26
C VAL A 513 32.64 16.61 19.39
N SER A 514 32.42 15.42 19.94
CA SER A 514 31.35 15.20 20.93
C SER A 514 31.70 15.72 22.33
N PRO A 515 30.70 16.04 23.19
CA PRO A 515 30.93 16.39 24.59
C PRO A 515 31.70 15.31 25.37
N GLU A 516 31.45 14.04 25.07
CA GLU A 516 32.11 12.88 25.66
C GLU A 516 33.58 12.77 25.22
N GLU A 517 33.89 13.09 23.96
CA GLU A 517 35.25 13.15 23.44
C GLU A 517 36.06 14.28 24.10
N VAL A 518 35.48 15.47 24.20
CA VAL A 518 36.08 16.60 24.93
C VAL A 518 36.30 16.25 26.40
N TYR A 519 35.26 15.74 27.08
CA TYR A 519 35.34 15.38 28.50
C TYR A 519 36.40 14.30 28.77
N SER A 520 36.43 13.24 27.96
CA SER A 520 37.39 12.14 28.11
C SER A 520 38.82 12.60 27.85
N ALA A 521 39.05 13.46 26.84
CA ALA A 521 40.36 14.04 26.58
C ALA A 521 40.85 14.91 27.75
N VAL A 522 40.01 15.79 28.27
CA VAL A 522 40.33 16.68 29.40
C VAL A 522 40.57 15.86 30.68
N ARG A 523 39.71 14.88 30.99
CA ARG A 523 39.84 14.02 32.19
C ARG A 523 41.07 13.11 32.14
N TYR A 524 41.42 12.58 30.97
CA TYR A 524 42.57 11.68 30.84
C TYR A 524 43.91 12.40 30.81
N SER A 525 44.00 13.56 30.14
CA SER A 525 45.28 14.22 29.86
C SER A 525 45.51 15.55 30.60
N GLY A 526 44.47 16.16 31.16
CA GLY A 526 44.52 17.52 31.68
C GLY A 526 44.67 18.62 30.61
N THR A 527 44.44 18.29 29.33
CA THR A 527 44.65 19.23 28.22
C THR A 527 43.70 20.43 28.26
N GLU A 528 44.25 21.63 28.08
CA GLU A 528 43.49 22.85 27.79
C GLU A 528 43.05 22.93 26.30
N LYS A 529 43.52 22.01 25.45
CA LYS A 529 43.27 22.00 24.00
C LYS A 529 42.82 20.61 23.53
N PRO A 530 41.57 20.19 23.87
CA PRO A 530 41.07 18.85 23.58
C PRO A 530 41.05 18.52 22.09
N LEU A 531 40.69 19.48 21.22
CA LEU A 531 40.67 19.31 19.76
C LEU A 531 42.00 18.81 19.19
N TRP A 532 43.11 19.42 19.59
CA TRP A 532 44.45 19.04 19.11
C TRP A 532 44.88 17.68 19.68
N TRP A 533 44.60 17.45 20.97
CA TRP A 533 44.93 16.20 21.65
C TRP A 533 44.19 14.99 21.06
N LEU A 534 42.90 15.16 20.71
CA LEU A 534 42.08 14.14 20.06
C LEU A 534 42.56 13.79 18.63
N GLN A 535 43.31 14.69 17.98
CA GLN A 535 43.87 14.49 16.65
C GLN A 535 45.28 13.90 16.66
N SER A 536 46.07 14.12 17.72
CA SER A 536 47.49 13.72 17.81
C SER A 536 47.73 12.53 18.74
N GLU A 537 47.16 12.55 19.95
CA GLU A 537 47.52 11.64 21.03
C GLU A 537 46.54 10.45 21.17
N LEU A 538 45.25 10.65 20.85
CA LEU A 538 44.20 9.65 21.07
C LEU A 538 44.52 8.30 20.39
N VAL A 539 45.15 8.30 19.21
CA VAL A 539 45.51 7.06 18.49
C VAL A 539 46.37 6.15 19.37
N TYR A 540 47.44 6.68 19.98
CA TYR A 540 48.33 5.92 20.87
C TYR A 540 47.66 5.47 22.17
N VAL A 541 46.65 6.22 22.64
CA VAL A 541 45.83 5.81 23.80
C VAL A 541 44.95 4.61 23.45
N LEU A 542 44.34 4.60 22.26
CA LEU A 542 43.53 3.49 21.78
C LEU A 542 44.37 2.25 21.44
N GLU A 543 45.56 2.42 20.84
CA GLU A 543 46.51 1.32 20.63
C GLU A 543 46.89 0.64 21.95
N ARG A 544 47.25 1.43 22.98
CA ARG A 544 47.57 0.89 24.32
C ARG A 544 46.38 0.24 25.01
N LEU A 545 45.15 0.71 24.74
CA LEU A 545 43.92 0.07 25.21
C LEU A 545 43.73 -1.29 24.52
N ILE A 546 43.89 -1.37 23.20
CA ILE A 546 43.81 -2.61 22.41
C ILE A 546 44.85 -3.64 22.88
N ASP A 547 46.10 -3.23 23.10
CA ASP A 547 47.15 -4.11 23.61
C ASP A 547 46.79 -4.66 25.00
N ALA A 548 46.39 -3.80 25.93
CA ALA A 548 45.99 -4.22 27.28
C ALA A 548 44.73 -5.12 27.28
N ALA A 549 43.75 -4.82 26.42
CA ALA A 549 42.55 -5.63 26.24
C ALA A 549 42.89 -7.01 25.64
N SER A 550 43.75 -7.07 24.64
CA SER A 550 44.18 -8.32 23.99
C SER A 550 44.98 -9.20 24.96
N GLN A 551 45.89 -8.61 25.75
CA GLN A 551 46.65 -9.31 26.78
C GLN A 551 45.75 -9.85 27.91
N LYS A 552 44.69 -9.13 28.28
CA LYS A 552 43.77 -9.50 29.38
C LYS A 552 42.64 -10.44 28.94
N ALA A 553 42.23 -10.42 27.67
CA ALA A 553 41.18 -11.27 27.13
C ALA A 553 41.67 -12.68 26.73
N GLY A 554 42.94 -12.80 26.35
CA GLY A 554 43.46 -14.03 25.72
C GLY A 554 42.87 -14.27 24.32
N SER A 555 43.07 -15.47 23.79
CA SER A 555 42.71 -15.79 22.40
C SER A 555 41.21 -15.94 22.13
N GLU A 556 40.34 -16.01 23.15
CA GLU A 556 38.90 -16.31 22.98
C GLU A 556 38.10 -15.26 22.20
N LEU A 557 38.56 -14.00 22.19
CA LEU A 557 37.82 -12.86 21.63
C LEU A 557 38.47 -12.24 20.38
N GLY A 558 39.63 -12.77 19.98
CA GLY A 558 40.46 -12.31 18.87
C GLY A 558 41.02 -10.89 19.07
N ALA A 559 41.37 -10.25 17.95
CA ALA A 559 41.81 -8.86 17.96
C ALA A 559 40.63 -7.90 18.20
N PHE A 560 40.89 -6.81 18.93
CA PHE A 560 39.97 -5.70 19.14
C PHE A 560 40.18 -4.62 18.07
N THR A 561 39.13 -3.83 17.79
CA THR A 561 39.19 -2.77 16.78
C THR A 561 39.31 -1.37 17.42
N PRO A 562 39.89 -0.37 16.72
CA PRO A 562 39.98 1.01 17.22
C PRO A 562 38.62 1.62 17.59
N ASP A 563 37.57 1.29 16.85
CA ASP A 563 36.19 1.73 17.13
C ASP A 563 35.64 1.15 18.44
N GLU A 564 35.94 -0.11 18.74
CA GLU A 564 35.56 -0.75 20.02
C GLU A 564 36.34 -0.16 21.20
N ALA A 565 37.64 0.10 21.00
CA ALA A 565 38.46 0.78 21.99
C ALA A 565 37.97 2.22 22.24
N ARG A 566 37.65 2.99 21.18
CA ARG A 566 37.12 4.35 21.28
C ARG A 566 35.77 4.36 21.99
N SER A 567 34.86 3.47 21.60
CA SER A 567 33.53 3.37 22.22
C SER A 567 33.61 3.05 23.71
N ALA A 568 34.52 2.15 24.13
CA ALA A 568 34.73 1.85 25.54
C ALA A 568 35.40 3.02 26.30
N TRP A 569 36.44 3.62 25.72
CA TRP A 569 37.15 4.76 26.32
C TRP A 569 36.24 5.97 26.58
N LEU A 570 35.38 6.31 25.62
CA LEU A 570 34.38 7.36 25.77
C LEU A 570 33.29 7.01 26.81
N SER A 571 32.82 5.76 26.82
CA SER A 571 31.81 5.30 27.81
C SER A 571 32.31 5.42 29.25
N CYS A 572 33.61 5.19 29.49
CA CYS A 572 34.26 5.32 30.79
C CYS A 572 34.80 6.74 31.06
N GLY A 573 34.47 7.73 30.22
CA GLY A 573 34.90 9.11 30.37
C GLY A 573 36.43 9.29 30.38
N GLY A 574 37.16 8.47 29.64
CA GLY A 574 38.62 8.49 29.55
C GLY A 574 39.39 7.59 30.51
N ASP A 575 38.72 6.84 31.41
CA ASP A 575 39.41 5.91 32.32
C ASP A 575 39.94 4.67 31.60
N MET A 576 41.25 4.40 31.70
CA MET A 576 41.90 3.31 30.96
C MET A 576 41.65 1.93 31.54
N GLU A 577 41.57 1.76 32.87
CA GLU A 577 41.34 0.43 33.42
C GLU A 577 39.87 0.03 33.26
N GLU A 578 38.95 0.97 33.50
CA GLU A 578 37.53 0.76 33.26
C GLU A 578 37.25 0.48 31.78
N ALA A 579 37.83 1.25 30.85
CA ALA A 579 37.63 1.06 29.41
C ALA A 579 38.21 -0.26 28.88
N VAL A 580 39.37 -0.71 29.38
CA VAL A 580 39.90 -2.06 29.03
C VAL A 580 38.93 -3.15 29.48
N ASN A 581 38.40 -3.07 30.70
CA ASN A 581 37.40 -4.04 31.19
C ASN A 581 36.11 -4.00 30.35
N LEU A 582 35.59 -2.80 30.08
CA LEU A 582 34.36 -2.60 29.32
C LEU A 582 34.48 -3.09 27.87
N CYS A 583 35.62 -2.83 27.21
CA CYS A 583 35.88 -3.30 25.85
C CYS A 583 35.83 -4.84 25.75
N ILE A 584 36.44 -5.54 26.70
CA ILE A 584 36.41 -7.01 26.80
C ILE A 584 34.98 -7.53 27.04
N ILE A 585 34.24 -6.91 27.96
CA ILE A 585 32.86 -7.30 28.29
C ILE A 585 31.93 -7.09 27.08
N GLN A 586 31.99 -5.91 26.43
CA GLN A 586 31.21 -5.63 25.22
C GLN A 586 31.54 -6.63 24.10
N ARG A 587 32.83 -6.91 23.85
CA ARG A 587 33.25 -7.89 22.85
C ARG A 587 32.71 -9.30 23.14
N ARG A 588 32.74 -9.75 24.40
CA ARG A 588 32.19 -11.04 24.83
C ARG A 588 30.68 -11.12 24.59
N ILE A 589 29.92 -10.08 24.96
CA ILE A 589 28.47 -10.00 24.72
C ILE A 589 28.16 -10.12 23.22
N LYS A 590 28.86 -9.39 22.34
CA LYS A 590 28.66 -9.46 20.88
C LYS A 590 28.91 -10.85 20.29
N VAL A 591 29.94 -11.57 20.79
CA VAL A 591 30.22 -12.95 20.38
C VAL A 591 29.09 -13.88 20.82
N GLU A 592 28.65 -13.76 22.07
CA GLU A 592 27.59 -14.61 22.65
C GLU A 592 26.22 -14.34 22.00
N GLU A 593 25.91 -13.08 21.66
CA GLU A 593 24.73 -12.68 20.87
C GLU A 593 24.72 -13.36 19.50
N LEU A 594 25.79 -13.26 18.71
CA LEU A 594 25.87 -13.90 17.39
C LEU A 594 25.86 -15.43 17.47
N CYS A 595 26.46 -16.01 18.51
CA CYS A 595 26.38 -17.46 18.76
C CYS A 595 24.92 -17.89 19.07
N SER A 596 24.16 -17.08 19.81
CA SER A 596 22.74 -17.36 20.13
C SER A 596 21.84 -17.35 18.88
N LEU A 597 22.21 -16.58 17.85
CA LEU A 597 21.55 -16.56 16.53
C LEU A 597 21.92 -17.77 15.63
N GLY A 598 22.68 -18.73 16.15
CA GLY A 598 23.03 -19.99 15.48
C GLY A 598 24.46 -20.07 14.95
N PHE A 599 25.25 -19.00 15.02
CA PHE A 599 26.62 -18.97 14.50
C PHE A 599 27.62 -19.54 15.52
N GLN A 600 27.62 -20.87 15.67
CA GLN A 600 28.42 -21.57 16.69
C GLN A 600 29.94 -21.55 16.43
N ASP A 601 30.37 -21.19 15.22
CA ASP A 601 31.77 -21.08 14.83
C ASP A 601 32.37 -19.77 15.37
N ARG A 602 32.97 -19.82 16.56
CA ARG A 602 33.47 -18.64 17.28
C ARG A 602 34.56 -17.90 16.51
N ASP A 603 35.42 -18.60 15.77
CA ASP A 603 36.48 -17.99 14.97
C ASP A 603 35.89 -17.15 13.82
N LYS A 604 34.90 -17.67 13.10
CA LYS A 604 34.16 -16.90 12.09
C LYS A 604 33.39 -15.73 12.69
N VAL A 605 32.76 -15.90 13.85
CA VAL A 605 32.06 -14.82 14.56
C VAL A 605 33.02 -13.69 14.96
N VAL A 606 34.15 -14.04 15.59
CA VAL A 606 35.18 -13.09 16.02
C VAL A 606 35.80 -12.36 14.82
N ALA A 607 36.07 -13.05 13.72
CA ALA A 607 36.53 -12.44 12.47
C ALA A 607 35.49 -11.48 11.89
N ALA A 608 34.22 -11.87 11.84
CA ALA A 608 33.13 -11.02 11.33
C ALA A 608 32.91 -9.76 12.19
N ILE A 609 33.07 -9.82 13.52
CA ILE A 609 33.00 -8.63 14.39
C ILE A 609 34.23 -7.72 14.20
N TYR A 610 35.40 -8.29 13.85
CA TYR A 610 36.59 -7.50 13.52
C TYR A 610 36.43 -6.78 12.17
N GLU A 611 36.03 -7.50 11.11
CA GLU A 611 35.73 -6.93 9.78
C GLU A 611 34.59 -5.89 9.84
N SER A 612 33.65 -6.06 10.77
CA SER A 612 32.55 -5.11 10.98
C SER A 612 32.86 -3.92 11.89
N ALA A 613 34.11 -3.72 12.31
CA ALA A 613 34.53 -2.71 13.28
C ALA A 613 33.61 -2.68 14.53
N GLY A 614 33.42 -3.85 15.15
CA GLY A 614 32.63 -3.99 16.37
C GLY A 614 31.11 -3.97 16.20
N SER A 615 30.58 -3.93 14.97
CA SER A 615 29.15 -3.80 14.70
C SER A 615 28.46 -5.16 14.53
N VAL A 616 27.54 -5.50 15.44
CA VAL A 616 26.80 -6.78 15.41
C VAL A 616 25.97 -6.93 14.13
N ALA A 617 25.21 -5.91 13.73
CA ALA A 617 24.36 -5.98 12.54
C ALA A 617 25.15 -6.20 11.23
N ARG A 618 26.33 -5.56 11.12
CA ARG A 618 27.25 -5.80 9.98
C ARG A 618 27.90 -7.19 10.05
N ALA A 619 28.33 -7.64 11.24
CA ALA A 619 28.89 -8.99 11.43
C ALA A 619 27.87 -10.08 11.09
N LEU A 620 26.61 -9.93 11.55
CA LEU A 620 25.49 -10.80 11.20
C LEU A 620 25.27 -10.86 9.68
N SER A 621 25.35 -9.71 8.99
CA SER A 621 25.22 -9.64 7.54
C SER A 621 26.35 -10.40 6.80
N ILE A 622 27.60 -10.29 7.29
CA ILE A 622 28.76 -11.03 6.78
C ILE A 622 28.56 -12.54 6.98
N LEU A 623 28.10 -12.96 8.16
CA LEU A 623 27.87 -14.37 8.51
C LEU A 623 26.67 -14.99 7.77
N GLN A 624 25.62 -14.21 7.48
CA GLN A 624 24.43 -14.68 6.74
C GLN A 624 24.66 -14.79 5.23
N LYS A 625 25.50 -13.93 4.63
CA LYS A 625 25.68 -13.87 3.17
C LYS A 625 26.03 -15.23 2.52
N PRO A 626 26.98 -16.05 3.05
CA PRO A 626 27.27 -17.38 2.50
C PRO A 626 26.09 -18.37 2.55
N LEU A 627 25.14 -18.19 3.48
CA LEU A 627 23.94 -19.03 3.60
C LEU A 627 22.87 -18.68 2.56
N LEU A 628 22.86 -17.41 2.10
CA LEU A 628 21.91 -16.88 1.11
C LEU A 628 22.41 -17.04 -0.32
N GLU A 629 23.73 -17.15 -0.54
CA GLU A 629 24.36 -17.31 -1.85
C GLU A 629 23.74 -18.45 -2.70
N PRO A 630 23.42 -19.66 -2.18
CA PRO A 630 22.75 -20.70 -2.97
C PRO A 630 21.30 -20.37 -3.34
N PHE A 631 20.63 -19.48 -2.61
CA PHE A 631 19.29 -18.99 -2.96
C PHE A 631 19.38 -17.95 -4.08
N LEU A 632 20.36 -17.05 -4.01
CA LEU A 632 20.61 -16.06 -5.06
C LEU A 632 20.96 -16.73 -6.40
N GLN A 633 21.72 -17.82 -6.38
CA GLN A 633 22.07 -18.58 -7.59
C GLN A 633 20.83 -19.23 -8.24
N ARG A 634 19.96 -19.88 -7.43
CA ARG A 634 18.72 -20.51 -7.92
C ARG A 634 17.70 -19.55 -8.55
N VAL A 635 17.76 -18.24 -8.28
CA VAL A 635 16.90 -17.24 -8.94
C VAL A 635 17.18 -17.14 -10.45
N TRP A 636 18.35 -17.62 -10.91
CA TRP A 636 18.78 -17.60 -12.31
C TRP A 636 18.82 -18.99 -12.96
N GLU A 637 18.15 -19.99 -12.38
CA GLU A 637 18.07 -21.36 -12.89
C GLU A 637 16.69 -21.64 -13.51
N ASP A 638 16.61 -21.83 -14.84
CA ASP A 638 15.35 -22.05 -15.60
C ASP A 638 14.59 -23.35 -15.26
N LYS A 639 14.98 -24.09 -14.23
CA LYS A 639 14.41 -25.40 -13.88
C LYS A 639 13.49 -25.29 -12.68
N GLU A 640 12.19 -25.18 -12.94
CA GLU A 640 11.16 -25.50 -11.95
C GLU A 640 11.40 -26.92 -11.40
N VAL A 641 11.71 -27.01 -10.11
CA VAL A 641 11.83 -28.30 -9.41
C VAL A 641 10.45 -28.95 -9.40
N PRO A 642 10.26 -30.21 -9.83
CA PRO A 642 8.95 -30.85 -9.84
C PRO A 642 8.25 -30.81 -8.46
N PHE A 643 6.93 -30.72 -8.45
CA PHE A 643 6.16 -30.73 -7.20
C PHE A 643 6.13 -32.14 -6.60
N GLN A 644 7.01 -32.41 -5.63
CA GLN A 644 7.14 -33.71 -4.97
C GLN A 644 6.29 -33.77 -3.69
N LEU A 645 5.16 -34.48 -3.74
CA LEU A 645 4.23 -34.67 -2.60
C LEU A 645 4.86 -35.36 -1.38
N ASP A 646 5.98 -36.05 -1.57
CA ASP A 646 6.66 -36.88 -0.56
C ASP A 646 7.83 -36.16 0.15
N SER A 647 7.97 -34.84 -0.02
CA SER A 647 9.00 -34.07 0.69
C SER A 647 8.84 -34.16 2.20
N ALA A 648 9.93 -34.52 2.89
CA ALA A 648 9.99 -34.56 4.35
C ALA A 648 9.71 -33.20 5.01
N ASP A 649 9.97 -32.07 4.33
CA ASP A 649 9.54 -30.75 4.80
C ASP A 649 8.12 -30.42 4.29
N LYS A 650 7.13 -30.84 5.10
CA LYS A 650 5.72 -30.47 4.94
C LYS A 650 5.51 -28.95 4.94
N GLN A 651 6.31 -28.18 5.68
CA GLN A 651 6.18 -26.71 5.73
C GLN A 651 6.65 -26.07 4.42
N ALA A 652 7.69 -26.60 3.78
CA ALA A 652 8.08 -26.18 2.42
C ALA A 652 6.97 -26.47 1.40
N LEU A 653 6.36 -27.66 1.43
CA LEU A 653 5.24 -27.99 0.53
C LEU A 653 4.04 -27.06 0.72
N LEU A 654 3.67 -26.75 1.96
CA LEU A 654 2.54 -25.86 2.25
C LEU A 654 2.80 -24.41 1.81
N ARG A 655 4.02 -23.88 2.01
CA ARG A 655 4.43 -22.58 1.45
C ARG A 655 4.40 -22.60 -0.08
N ARG A 656 4.85 -23.69 -0.70
CA ARG A 656 4.87 -23.88 -2.15
C ARG A 656 3.46 -23.89 -2.74
N LEU A 657 2.56 -24.71 -2.20
CA LEU A 657 1.13 -24.74 -2.57
C LEU A 657 0.45 -23.37 -2.43
N LEU A 658 0.74 -22.67 -1.34
CA LEU A 658 0.19 -21.33 -1.09
C LEU A 658 0.65 -20.31 -2.14
N ALA A 659 1.93 -20.36 -2.54
CA ALA A 659 2.55 -19.43 -3.47
C ALA A 659 2.22 -19.73 -4.95
N GLU A 660 2.48 -20.96 -5.42
CA GLU A 660 2.33 -21.33 -6.84
C GLU A 660 0.86 -21.34 -7.29
N HIS A 661 -0.06 -21.75 -6.41
CA HIS A 661 -1.49 -21.88 -6.74
C HIS A 661 -2.36 -20.76 -6.17
N ALA A 662 -1.77 -19.74 -5.52
CA ALA A 662 -2.48 -18.61 -4.92
C ALA A 662 -3.71 -19.04 -4.09
N LEU A 663 -3.50 -19.95 -3.14
CA LEU A 663 -4.54 -20.43 -2.22
C LEU A 663 -4.85 -19.36 -1.17
N HIS A 664 -6.12 -19.21 -0.78
CA HIS A 664 -6.56 -18.08 0.04
C HIS A 664 -6.09 -18.13 1.51
N SER A 665 -5.63 -19.28 2.02
CA SER A 665 -5.15 -19.42 3.40
C SER A 665 -4.24 -20.64 3.60
N TRP A 666 -3.47 -20.65 4.68
CA TRP A 666 -2.65 -21.81 5.08
C TRP A 666 -3.49 -23.07 5.30
N GLY A 667 -4.65 -22.95 5.96
CA GLY A 667 -5.58 -24.08 6.16
C GLY A 667 -6.12 -24.66 4.85
N ARG A 668 -6.22 -23.86 3.78
CA ARG A 668 -6.54 -24.35 2.43
C ARG A 668 -5.35 -25.08 1.79
N ALA A 669 -4.11 -24.63 1.98
CA ALA A 669 -2.93 -25.41 1.57
C ALA A 669 -2.87 -26.77 2.31
N GLU A 670 -3.18 -26.81 3.61
CA GLU A 670 -3.26 -28.05 4.40
C GLU A 670 -4.40 -28.97 3.96
N LEU A 671 -5.57 -28.40 3.64
CA LEU A 671 -6.71 -29.14 3.09
C LEU A 671 -6.34 -29.77 1.74
N ALA A 672 -5.77 -28.99 0.81
CA ALA A 672 -5.34 -29.49 -0.50
C ALA A 672 -4.30 -30.61 -0.38
N LEU A 673 -3.25 -30.43 0.42
CA LEU A 673 -2.23 -31.45 0.65
C LEU A 673 -2.83 -32.73 1.24
N SER A 674 -3.71 -32.61 2.24
CA SER A 674 -4.37 -33.76 2.86
C SER A 674 -5.33 -34.51 1.92
N LEU A 675 -5.94 -33.82 0.95
CA LEU A 675 -6.79 -34.44 -0.06
C LEU A 675 -5.97 -35.16 -1.12
N LEU A 676 -4.79 -34.64 -1.48
CA LEU A 676 -3.87 -35.30 -2.41
C LEU A 676 -3.27 -36.58 -1.79
N HIS A 677 -2.89 -36.55 -0.50
CA HIS A 677 -2.43 -37.74 0.21
C HIS A 677 -3.54 -38.80 0.42
N GLU A 678 -4.78 -38.41 0.75
CA GLU A 678 -5.94 -39.34 0.75
C GLU A 678 -6.37 -39.79 -0.66
N GLY A 679 -5.91 -39.07 -1.69
CA GLY A 679 -6.30 -39.30 -3.08
C GLY A 679 -5.79 -40.62 -3.63
N GLU A 680 -4.60 -41.07 -3.23
CA GLU A 680 -3.91 -42.23 -3.84
C GLU A 680 -3.95 -42.14 -5.38
N GLU A 681 -3.37 -41.06 -5.91
CA GLU A 681 -3.32 -40.68 -7.34
C GLU A 681 -4.68 -40.40 -8.04
N ARG A 682 -5.82 -40.72 -7.42
CA ARG A 682 -7.17 -40.47 -8.00
C ARG A 682 -7.51 -39.00 -8.22
N TYR A 683 -6.79 -38.07 -7.58
CA TYR A 683 -7.01 -36.63 -7.71
C TYR A 683 -5.78 -35.94 -8.29
N ASN A 684 -5.97 -35.10 -9.31
CA ASN A 684 -4.93 -34.23 -9.84
C ASN A 684 -4.71 -33.02 -8.93
N LEU A 685 -3.46 -32.59 -8.76
CA LEU A 685 -3.06 -31.36 -8.03
C LEU A 685 -3.94 -30.16 -8.39
N GLN A 686 -4.14 -29.90 -9.69
CA GLN A 686 -4.88 -28.73 -10.17
C GLN A 686 -6.38 -28.80 -9.83
N ASP A 687 -6.99 -29.99 -9.89
CA ASP A 687 -8.41 -30.18 -9.58
C ASP A 687 -8.68 -29.99 -8.07
N VAL A 688 -7.80 -30.52 -7.23
CA VAL A 688 -7.86 -30.31 -5.77
C VAL A 688 -7.65 -28.84 -5.44
N VAL A 689 -6.66 -28.19 -6.05
CA VAL A 689 -6.39 -26.75 -5.90
C VAL A 689 -7.62 -25.92 -6.25
N GLU A 690 -8.27 -26.18 -7.39
CA GLU A 690 -9.45 -25.42 -7.82
C GLU A 690 -10.63 -25.61 -6.84
N ALA A 691 -10.96 -26.86 -6.48
CA ALA A 691 -12.03 -27.15 -5.53
C ALA A 691 -11.77 -26.55 -4.12
N VAL A 692 -10.51 -26.48 -3.69
CA VAL A 692 -10.07 -25.88 -2.41
C VAL A 692 -9.94 -24.35 -2.48
N ARG A 693 -9.99 -23.72 -3.67
CA ARG A 693 -10.15 -22.27 -3.82
C ARG A 693 -11.62 -21.85 -3.72
N GLU A 694 -12.54 -22.67 -4.24
CA GLU A 694 -13.99 -22.40 -4.12
C GLU A 694 -14.58 -22.79 -2.75
N SER A 695 -14.12 -23.89 -2.14
CA SER A 695 -14.67 -24.37 -0.86
C SER A 695 -13.60 -24.70 0.20
N GLN A 696 -14.06 -24.93 1.43
CA GLN A 696 -13.29 -25.44 2.57
C GLN A 696 -13.94 -26.67 3.24
N ASP A 697 -15.09 -27.11 2.74
CA ASP A 697 -15.78 -28.32 3.20
C ASP A 697 -15.18 -29.55 2.50
N ARG A 698 -14.53 -30.43 3.28
CA ARG A 698 -13.83 -31.62 2.79
C ARG A 698 -14.75 -32.57 2.02
N ASP A 699 -15.98 -32.77 2.50
CA ASP A 699 -16.90 -33.77 1.97
C ASP A 699 -17.72 -33.22 0.80
N PHE A 700 -17.91 -31.90 0.74
CA PHE A 700 -18.31 -31.20 -0.49
C PHE A 700 -17.23 -31.27 -1.57
N ILE A 701 -15.97 -31.00 -1.23
CA ILE A 701 -14.84 -31.05 -2.18
C ILE A 701 -14.66 -32.46 -2.74
N LYS A 702 -14.69 -33.51 -1.91
CA LYS A 702 -14.64 -34.91 -2.39
C LYS A 702 -15.75 -35.20 -3.40
N ARG A 703 -17.00 -34.83 -3.11
CA ARG A 703 -18.14 -34.98 -4.04
C ARG A 703 -17.96 -34.17 -5.34
N MET A 704 -17.35 -32.99 -5.29
CA MET A 704 -17.01 -32.22 -6.48
C MET A 704 -15.92 -32.88 -7.33
N LEU A 705 -14.94 -33.56 -6.71
CA LEU A 705 -13.86 -34.25 -7.41
C LEU A 705 -14.29 -35.59 -8.02
N THR A 706 -15.31 -36.25 -7.46
CA THR A 706 -15.86 -37.54 -7.91
C THR A 706 -17.31 -37.42 -8.41
N GLN A 707 -17.62 -36.39 -9.20
CA GLN A 707 -18.97 -36.21 -9.75
C GLN A 707 -19.22 -37.22 -10.88
N GLU A 708 -20.28 -38.03 -10.76
CA GLU A 708 -20.62 -39.05 -11.76
C GLU A 708 -21.34 -38.45 -12.96
N CYS A 709 -20.97 -38.93 -14.16
CA CYS A 709 -21.68 -38.63 -15.39
C CYS A 709 -23.06 -39.30 -15.44
N ALA A 710 -24.12 -38.51 -15.63
CA ALA A 710 -25.50 -38.97 -15.72
C ALA A 710 -25.82 -39.88 -16.94
N VAL A 711 -24.84 -40.18 -17.81
CA VAL A 711 -25.01 -41.03 -19.00
C VAL A 711 -24.14 -42.31 -18.94
N CYS A 712 -22.94 -42.24 -18.36
CA CYS A 712 -22.00 -43.37 -18.33
C CYS A 712 -21.39 -43.69 -16.95
N SER A 713 -21.83 -43.00 -15.89
CA SER A 713 -21.35 -43.13 -14.50
C SER A 713 -19.85 -42.90 -14.28
N TRP A 714 -19.08 -42.46 -15.29
CA TRP A 714 -17.68 -42.11 -15.11
C TRP A 714 -17.53 -40.91 -14.16
N GLN A 715 -16.73 -41.08 -13.11
CA GLN A 715 -16.42 -40.07 -12.12
C GLN A 715 -15.38 -39.08 -12.65
N LEU A 716 -15.71 -37.79 -12.64
CA LEU A 716 -14.85 -36.68 -13.03
C LEU A 716 -15.01 -35.49 -12.08
N PRO A 717 -14.01 -34.61 -11.96
CA PRO A 717 -14.16 -33.32 -11.31
C PRO A 717 -15.23 -32.46 -11.99
N ARG A 718 -16.13 -31.85 -11.21
CA ARG A 718 -17.33 -31.13 -11.71
C ARG A 718 -17.00 -29.96 -12.63
N ASN A 719 -15.86 -29.30 -12.45
CA ASN A 719 -15.33 -28.25 -13.34
C ASN A 719 -15.01 -28.77 -14.77
N LYS A 720 -14.75 -30.07 -14.92
CA LYS A 720 -14.46 -30.74 -16.21
C LYS A 720 -15.70 -31.30 -16.90
N MET A 721 -16.88 -31.18 -16.30
CA MET A 721 -18.13 -31.71 -16.83
C MET A 721 -18.93 -30.64 -17.58
N ARG A 722 -19.93 -31.08 -18.36
CA ARG A 722 -20.88 -30.22 -19.07
C ARG A 722 -22.28 -30.41 -18.49
N SER A 723 -23.02 -29.33 -18.33
CA SER A 723 -24.46 -29.31 -18.04
C SER A 723 -25.12 -28.29 -18.97
N LEU A 724 -26.39 -28.51 -19.33
CA LEU A 724 -27.15 -27.52 -20.09
C LEU A 724 -27.66 -26.43 -19.13
N THR A 725 -27.93 -25.22 -19.63
CA THR A 725 -28.57 -24.16 -18.82
C THR A 725 -30.00 -24.49 -18.39
N SER A 726 -30.58 -25.58 -18.91
CA SER A 726 -31.95 -26.01 -18.66
C SER A 726 -32.08 -27.15 -17.62
N CYS A 727 -30.99 -27.80 -17.22
CA CYS A 727 -31.05 -28.96 -16.31
C CYS A 727 -29.71 -29.17 -15.55
N GLU A 728 -29.77 -29.64 -14.30
CA GLU A 728 -28.58 -29.84 -13.46
C GLU A 728 -27.75 -31.10 -13.80
N CYS A 729 -28.14 -31.86 -14.83
CA CYS A 729 -27.45 -33.08 -15.26
C CYS A 729 -25.98 -32.82 -15.63
N CYS A 730 -25.07 -33.43 -14.87
CA CYS A 730 -23.63 -33.40 -15.14
C CYS A 730 -23.23 -34.53 -16.10
N ILE A 731 -22.65 -34.18 -17.24
CA ILE A 731 -22.31 -35.09 -18.35
C ILE A 731 -20.80 -34.98 -18.63
N CYS A 732 -20.10 -36.08 -18.89
CA CYS A 732 -18.69 -36.02 -19.27
C CYS A 732 -18.53 -35.40 -20.68
N PRO A 733 -17.35 -34.82 -21.00
CA PRO A 733 -17.11 -34.21 -22.32
C PRO A 733 -17.42 -35.13 -23.50
N ASP A 734 -17.11 -36.43 -23.37
CA ASP A 734 -17.26 -37.41 -24.46
C ASP A 734 -18.73 -37.77 -24.73
N CYS A 735 -19.52 -38.05 -23.70
CA CYS A 735 -20.96 -38.28 -23.86
C CYS A 735 -21.68 -37.03 -24.40
N PHE A 736 -21.26 -35.83 -23.98
CA PHE A 736 -21.81 -34.57 -24.48
C PHE A 736 -21.45 -34.37 -25.98
N ARG A 737 -20.16 -34.49 -26.34
CA ARG A 737 -19.67 -34.42 -27.72
C ARG A 737 -20.39 -35.43 -28.62
N MET A 738 -20.45 -36.69 -28.21
CA MET A 738 -21.04 -37.78 -28.98
C MET A 738 -22.53 -37.54 -29.25
N HIS A 739 -23.31 -37.28 -28.20
CA HIS A 739 -24.76 -37.06 -28.31
C HIS A 739 -25.10 -35.87 -29.22
N PHE A 740 -24.46 -34.72 -29.02
CA PHE A 740 -24.74 -33.55 -29.84
C PHE A 740 -24.20 -33.69 -31.27
N THR A 741 -23.09 -34.39 -31.51
CA THR A 741 -22.63 -34.70 -32.87
C THR A 741 -23.67 -35.53 -33.64
N VAL A 742 -24.20 -36.59 -33.01
CA VAL A 742 -25.28 -37.42 -33.58
C VAL A 742 -26.57 -36.61 -33.75
N ALA A 743 -26.97 -35.80 -32.76
CA ALA A 743 -28.16 -34.96 -32.86
C ALA A 743 -28.07 -33.90 -33.97
N VAL A 744 -26.88 -33.35 -34.23
CA VAL A 744 -26.64 -32.41 -35.33
C VAL A 744 -26.62 -33.12 -36.68
N LYS A 745 -26.00 -34.30 -36.80
CA LYS A 745 -25.91 -35.02 -38.08
C LYS A 745 -27.25 -35.69 -38.46
N GLU A 746 -27.89 -36.40 -37.55
CA GLU A 746 -29.03 -37.29 -37.85
C GLU A 746 -30.41 -36.75 -37.44
N LYS A 747 -30.49 -35.82 -36.48
CA LYS A 747 -31.78 -35.39 -35.88
C LYS A 747 -32.19 -33.98 -36.33
N HIS A 748 -33.45 -33.65 -36.04
CA HIS A 748 -34.00 -32.30 -36.19
C HIS A 748 -33.54 -31.40 -35.03
N ILE A 749 -33.37 -30.09 -35.28
CA ILE A 749 -32.76 -29.15 -34.32
C ILE A 749 -33.53 -29.05 -32.97
N ARG A 750 -34.85 -29.30 -32.95
CA ARG A 750 -35.66 -29.40 -31.70
C ARG A 750 -35.38 -30.66 -30.85
N LYS A 751 -34.57 -31.61 -31.31
CA LYS A 751 -34.16 -32.81 -30.54
C LYS A 751 -32.70 -32.75 -30.06
N MET A 752 -32.12 -31.55 -30.07
CA MET A 752 -30.90 -31.21 -29.34
C MET A 752 -31.30 -30.86 -27.90
N VAL A 753 -31.46 -31.90 -27.08
CA VAL A 753 -31.89 -31.82 -25.67
C VAL A 753 -30.92 -32.63 -24.78
N CYS A 754 -31.11 -32.63 -23.47
CA CYS A 754 -30.26 -33.37 -22.53
C CYS A 754 -30.27 -34.89 -22.83
N PRO A 755 -29.10 -35.57 -22.93
CA PRO A 755 -29.05 -37.03 -23.09
C PRO A 755 -29.46 -37.82 -21.83
N ALA A 756 -29.64 -37.17 -20.67
CA ALA A 756 -29.95 -37.82 -19.40
C ALA A 756 -31.41 -37.60 -18.93
N CYS A 757 -32.01 -36.43 -19.21
CA CYS A 757 -33.39 -36.11 -18.79
C CYS A 757 -34.32 -35.66 -19.94
N GLU A 758 -33.83 -35.62 -21.19
CA GLU A 758 -34.55 -35.14 -22.40
C GLU A 758 -35.07 -33.68 -22.36
N GLU A 759 -34.77 -32.91 -21.32
CA GLU A 759 -35.09 -31.48 -21.20
C GLU A 759 -34.17 -30.59 -22.07
N PRO A 760 -34.63 -29.42 -22.55
CA PRO A 760 -35.94 -28.80 -22.31
C PRO A 760 -36.98 -29.06 -23.41
N GLU A 761 -38.25 -29.20 -23.01
CA GLU A 761 -39.39 -29.21 -23.94
C GLU A 761 -39.89 -27.78 -24.21
N ILE A 762 -39.22 -27.05 -25.11
CA ILE A 762 -39.56 -25.64 -25.40
C ILE A 762 -40.57 -25.54 -26.55
N SER A 763 -41.75 -25.00 -26.22
CA SER A 763 -42.82 -24.69 -27.19
C SER A 763 -42.73 -23.26 -27.75
N ASP A 764 -42.31 -22.28 -26.95
CA ASP A 764 -42.17 -20.88 -27.42
C ASP A 764 -40.96 -20.69 -28.35
N GLU A 765 -41.07 -19.75 -29.30
CA GLU A 765 -40.00 -19.46 -30.25
C GLU A 765 -38.93 -18.49 -29.71
N GLY A 766 -39.24 -17.67 -28.70
CA GLY A 766 -38.29 -16.77 -28.04
C GLY A 766 -37.39 -17.51 -27.05
N GLU A 767 -37.98 -18.29 -26.15
CA GLU A 767 -37.27 -19.18 -25.23
C GLU A 767 -36.35 -20.15 -25.99
N LEU A 768 -36.81 -20.67 -27.13
CA LEU A 768 -36.05 -21.62 -27.94
C LEU A 768 -34.88 -20.96 -28.69
N LEU A 769 -34.98 -19.66 -29.04
CA LEU A 769 -33.83 -18.88 -29.52
C LEU A 769 -32.83 -18.60 -28.41
N HIS A 770 -33.29 -18.33 -27.18
CA HIS A 770 -32.41 -18.17 -26.01
C HIS A 770 -31.66 -19.48 -25.72
N TYR A 771 -32.35 -20.63 -25.75
CA TYR A 771 -31.73 -21.95 -25.57
C TYR A 771 -30.65 -22.26 -26.62
N PHE A 772 -30.88 -21.98 -27.91
CA PHE A 772 -29.81 -22.16 -28.91
C PHE A 772 -28.64 -21.18 -28.72
N SER A 773 -28.89 -20.01 -28.13
CA SER A 773 -27.83 -19.04 -27.83
C SER A 773 -26.93 -19.51 -26.68
N THR A 774 -27.47 -20.19 -25.65
CA THR A 774 -26.65 -20.79 -24.59
C THR A 774 -26.01 -22.11 -25.04
N LEU A 775 -26.71 -22.91 -25.85
CA LEU A 775 -26.20 -24.17 -26.39
C LEU A 775 -25.04 -23.94 -27.38
N ASP A 776 -25.07 -22.91 -28.22
CA ASP A 776 -23.97 -22.56 -29.14
C ASP A 776 -22.62 -22.42 -28.40
N ILE A 777 -22.62 -21.73 -27.27
CA ILE A 777 -21.41 -21.50 -26.44
C ILE A 777 -20.85 -22.85 -25.95
N LEU A 778 -21.72 -23.80 -25.58
CA LEU A 778 -21.29 -25.13 -25.14
C LEU A 778 -20.82 -26.02 -26.30
N LEU A 779 -21.42 -25.90 -27.49
CA LEU A 779 -21.09 -26.71 -28.66
C LEU A 779 -19.82 -26.25 -29.37
N ARG A 780 -19.54 -24.95 -29.41
CA ARG A 780 -18.38 -24.32 -30.08
C ARG A 780 -17.05 -24.99 -29.75
N ASP A 781 -16.79 -25.20 -28.47
CA ASP A 781 -15.52 -25.77 -27.97
C ASP A 781 -15.62 -27.28 -27.70
N THR A 782 -16.75 -27.92 -28.05
CA THR A 782 -17.04 -29.33 -27.73
C THR A 782 -17.37 -30.20 -28.95
N LEU A 783 -17.79 -29.62 -30.08
CA LEU A 783 -17.98 -30.34 -31.35
C LEU A 783 -16.72 -30.29 -32.23
N GLU A 784 -16.72 -31.11 -33.29
CA GLU A 784 -15.78 -30.96 -34.41
C GLU A 784 -16.28 -29.89 -35.40
N GLU A 785 -15.38 -29.31 -36.19
CA GLU A 785 -15.68 -28.16 -37.05
C GLU A 785 -16.77 -28.46 -38.11
N ASP A 786 -16.84 -29.68 -38.62
CA ASP A 786 -17.88 -30.11 -39.57
C ASP A 786 -19.27 -30.13 -38.92
N ALA A 787 -19.35 -30.66 -37.70
CA ALA A 787 -20.57 -30.75 -36.90
C ALA A 787 -21.01 -29.37 -36.41
N TYR A 788 -20.07 -28.51 -35.97
CA TYR A 788 -20.39 -27.15 -35.54
C TYR A 788 -20.90 -26.28 -36.71
N ASN A 789 -20.27 -26.38 -37.88
CA ASN A 789 -20.75 -25.72 -39.10
C ASN A 789 -22.12 -26.26 -39.55
N LEU A 790 -22.40 -27.55 -39.40
CA LEU A 790 -23.72 -28.13 -39.68
C LEU A 790 -24.80 -27.67 -38.67
N PHE A 791 -24.45 -27.47 -37.41
CA PHE A 791 -25.33 -26.86 -36.40
C PHE A 791 -25.69 -25.41 -36.79
N HIS A 792 -24.69 -24.59 -37.11
CA HIS A 792 -24.90 -23.21 -37.57
C HIS A 792 -25.70 -23.13 -38.86
N LYS A 793 -25.45 -24.03 -39.82
CA LYS A 793 -26.27 -24.16 -41.02
C LYS A 793 -27.74 -24.44 -40.67
N LYS A 794 -28.04 -25.46 -39.85
CA LYS A 794 -29.41 -25.78 -39.43
C LYS A 794 -30.10 -24.64 -38.67
N LEU A 795 -29.37 -23.89 -37.85
CA LEU A 795 -29.91 -22.71 -37.13
C LEU A 795 -30.18 -21.52 -38.07
N THR A 796 -29.28 -21.28 -39.03
CA THR A 796 -29.41 -20.23 -40.05
C THR A 796 -30.57 -20.53 -40.99
N GLU A 797 -30.67 -21.75 -41.49
CA GLU A 797 -31.79 -22.23 -42.31
C GLU A 797 -33.13 -22.06 -41.59
N ARG A 798 -33.21 -22.42 -40.30
CA ARG A 798 -34.41 -22.21 -39.48
C ARG A 798 -34.81 -20.73 -39.38
N THR A 799 -33.84 -19.83 -39.25
CA THR A 799 -34.10 -18.39 -39.17
C THR A 799 -34.56 -17.84 -40.51
N LEU A 800 -33.88 -18.19 -41.60
CA LEU A 800 -34.22 -17.77 -42.96
C LEU A 800 -35.59 -18.30 -43.42
N MET A 801 -35.97 -19.51 -43.01
CA MET A 801 -37.30 -20.09 -43.27
C MET A 801 -38.48 -19.32 -42.65
N LYS A 802 -38.24 -18.29 -41.82
CA LYS A 802 -39.29 -17.37 -41.34
C LYS A 802 -39.51 -16.15 -42.25
N ASP A 803 -38.63 -15.89 -43.22
CA ASP A 803 -38.78 -14.77 -44.16
C ASP A 803 -39.58 -15.20 -45.41
N PRO A 804 -40.73 -14.55 -45.74
CA PRO A 804 -41.48 -14.84 -46.97
C PRO A 804 -40.76 -14.49 -48.28
N LYS A 805 -39.58 -13.87 -48.21
CA LYS A 805 -38.65 -13.68 -49.33
C LYS A 805 -37.60 -14.79 -49.47
N PHE A 806 -37.46 -15.70 -48.51
CA PHE A 806 -36.51 -16.81 -48.60
C PHE A 806 -37.01 -17.92 -49.53
N LEU A 807 -36.13 -18.39 -50.41
CA LEU A 807 -36.42 -19.44 -51.40
C LEU A 807 -35.34 -20.51 -51.39
N TRP A 808 -35.78 -21.76 -51.52
CA TRP A 808 -34.91 -22.90 -51.83
C TRP A 808 -34.88 -23.15 -53.33
N CYS A 809 -33.68 -23.27 -53.90
CA CYS A 809 -33.50 -23.76 -55.26
C CYS A 809 -33.88 -25.25 -55.34
N THR A 810 -34.81 -25.59 -56.23
CA THR A 810 -35.28 -26.96 -56.47
C THR A 810 -34.27 -27.85 -57.19
N HIS A 811 -33.18 -27.30 -57.73
CA HIS A 811 -32.15 -28.06 -58.43
C HIS A 811 -30.93 -28.45 -57.57
N CYS A 812 -30.61 -27.67 -56.52
CA CYS A 812 -29.39 -27.86 -55.75
C CYS A 812 -29.54 -27.71 -54.23
N SER A 813 -30.77 -27.48 -53.73
CA SER A 813 -31.04 -27.25 -52.30
C SER A 813 -30.16 -26.16 -51.69
N PHE A 814 -29.92 -25.07 -52.45
CA PHE A 814 -29.32 -23.84 -51.95
C PHE A 814 -30.42 -22.83 -51.59
N GLY A 815 -30.34 -22.24 -50.40
CA GLY A 815 -31.31 -21.30 -49.87
C GLY A 815 -30.81 -19.86 -49.97
N PHE A 816 -31.65 -18.95 -50.45
CA PHE A 816 -31.30 -17.54 -50.63
C PHE A 816 -32.52 -16.62 -50.51
N ILE A 817 -32.29 -15.36 -50.13
CA ILE A 817 -33.35 -14.34 -50.08
C ILE A 817 -33.55 -13.76 -51.49
N TYR A 818 -34.80 -13.72 -51.95
CA TYR A 818 -35.18 -13.14 -53.24
C TYR A 818 -36.17 -12.00 -53.07
N GLU A 819 -35.68 -10.78 -53.20
CA GLU A 819 -36.43 -9.57 -52.91
C GLU A 819 -37.37 -9.10 -54.03
N ARG A 820 -37.24 -9.67 -55.24
CA ARG A 820 -38.02 -9.25 -56.41
C ARG A 820 -39.33 -10.02 -56.53
N ASP A 821 -40.37 -9.33 -56.97
CA ASP A 821 -41.68 -9.95 -57.27
C ASP A 821 -41.74 -10.66 -58.63
N GLN A 822 -40.62 -10.67 -59.36
CA GLN A 822 -40.42 -11.46 -60.58
C GLN A 822 -40.70 -12.94 -60.32
N LEU A 823 -41.42 -13.61 -61.23
CA LEU A 823 -41.69 -15.03 -61.13
C LEU A 823 -40.46 -15.87 -61.49
N ASP A 824 -39.62 -15.39 -62.42
CA ASP A 824 -38.34 -15.97 -62.75
C ASP A 824 -37.31 -15.72 -61.63
N VAL A 825 -36.86 -16.80 -60.99
CA VAL A 825 -35.85 -16.77 -59.92
C VAL A 825 -34.63 -17.54 -60.40
N LYS A 826 -33.49 -16.85 -60.64
CA LYS A 826 -32.21 -17.51 -60.91
C LYS A 826 -31.51 -17.87 -59.59
N CYS A 827 -31.07 -19.12 -59.44
CA CYS A 827 -30.32 -19.54 -58.26
C CYS A 827 -28.88 -19.00 -58.29
N PRO A 828 -28.39 -18.31 -57.22
CA PRO A 828 -27.01 -17.83 -57.17
C PRO A 828 -25.91 -18.91 -57.15
N GLN A 829 -26.26 -20.16 -56.85
CA GLN A 829 -25.29 -21.25 -56.61
C GLN A 829 -25.14 -22.22 -57.79
N CYS A 830 -26.21 -22.44 -58.56
CA CYS A 830 -26.20 -23.36 -59.71
C CYS A 830 -26.68 -22.72 -61.03
N ASP A 831 -26.96 -21.41 -61.02
CA ASP A 831 -27.48 -20.63 -62.15
C ASP A 831 -28.81 -21.11 -62.78
N CYS A 832 -29.38 -22.23 -62.35
CA CYS A 832 -30.70 -22.70 -62.80
C CYS A 832 -31.81 -21.71 -62.40
N SER A 833 -32.73 -21.45 -63.33
CA SER A 833 -33.91 -20.63 -63.09
C SER A 833 -35.15 -21.48 -62.76
N PHE A 834 -35.95 -21.04 -61.80
CA PHE A 834 -37.19 -21.69 -61.37
C PHE A 834 -38.28 -20.65 -61.04
N CYS A 835 -39.55 -21.05 -61.04
CA CYS A 835 -40.67 -20.16 -60.73
C CYS A 835 -40.85 -19.96 -59.22
N ARG A 836 -40.90 -18.70 -58.76
CA ARG A 836 -41.10 -18.32 -57.35
C ARG A 836 -42.32 -18.99 -56.70
N LYS A 837 -43.43 -19.13 -57.45
CA LYS A 837 -44.72 -19.62 -56.92
C LYS A 837 -44.84 -21.15 -57.02
N CYS A 838 -44.81 -21.71 -58.23
CA CYS A 838 -45.01 -23.15 -58.43
C CYS A 838 -43.75 -24.01 -58.24
N LYS A 839 -42.57 -23.39 -58.03
CA LYS A 839 -41.26 -24.03 -57.80
C LYS A 839 -40.72 -24.93 -58.94
N ARG A 840 -41.46 -25.04 -60.06
CA ARG A 840 -41.04 -25.72 -61.30
C ARG A 840 -39.84 -25.00 -61.94
N PRO A 841 -39.00 -25.69 -62.73
CA PRO A 841 -38.00 -25.06 -63.59
C PRO A 841 -38.61 -23.97 -64.48
N TRP A 842 -37.84 -22.94 -64.79
CA TRP A 842 -38.32 -21.80 -65.57
C TRP A 842 -38.10 -22.00 -67.06
N GLU A 843 -39.17 -21.84 -67.84
CA GLU A 843 -39.17 -21.87 -69.30
C GLU A 843 -39.76 -20.54 -69.83
N GLU A 844 -39.38 -20.10 -71.03
CA GLU A 844 -39.79 -18.78 -71.54
C GLU A 844 -41.32 -18.65 -71.69
N GLN A 845 -42.00 -19.75 -71.95
CA GLN A 845 -43.45 -19.86 -72.03
C GLN A 845 -44.14 -19.52 -70.68
N HIS A 846 -43.47 -19.75 -69.55
CA HIS A 846 -43.99 -19.35 -68.24
C HIS A 846 -44.03 -17.81 -68.06
N ARG A 847 -43.27 -17.03 -68.85
CA ARG A 847 -43.25 -15.55 -68.77
C ARG A 847 -44.62 -14.92 -69.10
N ALA A 848 -45.45 -15.58 -69.90
CA ALA A 848 -46.74 -15.06 -70.37
C ALA A 848 -47.96 -15.80 -69.78
N LEU A 849 -47.75 -16.79 -68.90
CA LEU A 849 -48.78 -17.69 -68.38
C LEU A 849 -48.84 -17.64 -66.84
N SER A 850 -50.01 -17.89 -66.26
CA SER A 850 -50.09 -18.15 -64.81
C SER A 850 -49.42 -19.48 -64.46
N CYS A 851 -49.28 -19.78 -63.16
CA CYS A 851 -48.72 -21.06 -62.73
C CYS A 851 -49.58 -22.25 -63.18
N ASP A 852 -50.90 -22.07 -63.17
CA ASP A 852 -51.87 -23.10 -63.52
C ASP A 852 -52.02 -23.22 -65.04
N ASP A 853 -51.97 -22.09 -65.77
CA ASP A 853 -51.96 -22.09 -67.24
C ASP A 853 -50.65 -22.66 -67.80
N PHE A 854 -49.50 -22.38 -67.18
CA PHE A 854 -48.24 -23.02 -67.56
C PHE A 854 -48.25 -24.53 -67.26
N GLN A 855 -48.87 -24.95 -66.16
CA GLN A 855 -49.09 -26.37 -65.88
C GLN A 855 -50.01 -27.02 -66.93
N ASN A 856 -51.11 -26.37 -67.33
CA ASN A 856 -51.99 -26.87 -68.38
C ASN A 856 -51.28 -26.92 -69.74
N TRP A 857 -50.58 -25.85 -70.13
CA TRP A 857 -49.76 -25.80 -71.34
C TRP A 857 -48.74 -26.94 -71.37
N LYS A 858 -48.07 -27.23 -70.24
CA LYS A 858 -47.18 -28.40 -70.12
C LYS A 858 -47.93 -29.73 -70.33
N ARG A 859 -49.11 -29.93 -69.74
CA ARG A 859 -49.91 -31.15 -69.97
C ARG A 859 -50.32 -31.32 -71.44
N GLU A 860 -50.52 -30.21 -72.16
CA GLU A 860 -50.94 -30.19 -73.56
C GLU A 860 -49.79 -30.26 -74.58
N ASN A 861 -48.57 -29.82 -74.22
CA ASN A 861 -47.47 -29.62 -75.17
C ASN A 861 -46.19 -30.40 -74.84
N ASP A 862 -46.05 -30.95 -73.63
CA ASP A 862 -44.87 -31.72 -73.24
C ASP A 862 -45.01 -33.17 -73.72
N ALA A 863 -44.11 -33.60 -74.61
CA ALA A 863 -44.21 -34.89 -75.30
C ALA A 863 -44.12 -36.10 -74.35
N GLU A 864 -43.39 -36.00 -73.24
CA GLU A 864 -43.31 -37.07 -72.24
C GLU A 864 -44.61 -37.17 -71.43
N TYR A 865 -45.24 -36.04 -71.11
CA TYR A 865 -46.52 -36.00 -70.40
C TYR A 865 -47.67 -36.48 -71.30
N GLN A 866 -47.68 -36.06 -72.57
CA GLN A 866 -48.59 -36.56 -73.61
C GLN A 866 -48.45 -38.08 -73.82
N ALA A 867 -47.23 -38.62 -73.75
CA ALA A 867 -46.98 -40.06 -73.86
C ALA A 867 -47.47 -40.87 -72.63
N GLN A 868 -47.49 -40.27 -71.43
CA GLN A 868 -48.12 -40.88 -70.24
C GLN A 868 -49.66 -40.76 -70.29
N GLY A 869 -50.17 -39.65 -70.83
CA GLY A 869 -51.54 -39.50 -71.33
C GLY A 869 -52.64 -39.99 -70.39
N LEU A 870 -53.46 -40.91 -70.89
CA LEU A 870 -54.69 -41.40 -70.23
C LEU A 870 -54.44 -42.05 -68.86
N ALA A 871 -53.24 -42.60 -68.61
CA ALA A 871 -52.91 -43.22 -67.32
C ALA A 871 -52.90 -42.20 -66.17
N VAL A 872 -52.37 -41.00 -66.40
CA VAL A 872 -52.35 -39.92 -65.40
C VAL A 872 -53.75 -39.36 -65.18
N TYR A 873 -54.55 -39.22 -66.25
CA TYR A 873 -55.94 -38.78 -66.15
C TYR A 873 -56.82 -39.76 -65.35
N LEU A 874 -56.59 -41.08 -65.48
CA LEU A 874 -57.30 -42.09 -64.69
C LEU A 874 -56.92 -42.02 -63.20
N GLN A 875 -55.64 -41.84 -62.89
CA GLN A 875 -55.18 -41.61 -61.51
C GLN A 875 -55.71 -40.29 -60.90
N GLU A 876 -55.66 -39.17 -61.63
CA GLU A 876 -56.19 -37.87 -61.15
C GLU A 876 -57.71 -37.91 -60.88
N ASN A 877 -58.47 -38.77 -61.59
CA ASN A 877 -59.89 -38.98 -61.36
C ASN A 877 -60.22 -40.16 -60.41
N GLY A 878 -59.21 -40.75 -59.75
CA GLY A 878 -59.40 -41.79 -58.74
C GLY A 878 -59.84 -43.16 -59.25
N ILE A 879 -59.73 -43.42 -60.56
CA ILE A 879 -59.99 -44.74 -61.15
C ILE A 879 -58.65 -45.44 -61.34
N SER A 880 -58.24 -46.21 -60.32
CA SER A 880 -57.13 -47.17 -60.38
C SER A 880 -57.68 -48.58 -60.15
N GLU A 881 -57.11 -49.56 -60.86
CA GLU A 881 -57.31 -50.99 -60.57
C GLU A 881 -56.49 -51.43 -59.34
#